data_AF-A0A941IZ44-F1
#
_entry.id   AF-A0A941IZ44-F1
#
_cell.length_a   1.000
_cell.length_b   1.000
_cell.length_c   1.000
_cell.angle_alpha   90.00
_cell.angle_beta   90.00
_cell.angle_gamma   90.00
#
_symmetry.space_group_name_H-M   'P 1'
#
loop_
_entity.id
_entity.type
_entity.pdbx_description
1 polymer ?
#
loop_
_entity_poly.entity_id
_entity_poly.type
_entity_poly.pdbx_seq_one_letter_code
_entity_poly.pdbx_strand_id
1 'polypeptide(L)'
;MQIIKTLFVSIFCLAILAGCSNSNGCKVSNVDEFHAAVQQAQPGDVIVLAAGVWQDAELKFDANGTAEQPIKLTVEKKGAVTLEGQSRITISGEHLIVEGLVFKNGYSPTSEVISFKKKKGVYANNCRVTECVVDNYNGPERFESNTWVAIYGKNNRVDHCYLVDKRNIGVTMTVRMVDELCRENNHRIDHNYFGYRQNLGANGGETLRLGTSHYSLSTCGTTVENNYFEYCDGEHEIISNKSCGNQFLNNTFMECRGTLTYRHGNDNVAEGNVFFGNGKEHTGGIRIINKRNKAINNYFADLTGYRFRGALVIMNGVPNSAINRYHQVDGGVFTNNTFVNCDHIQLCAGSDDERSAIPINSLIENNVFLHQGRDDIFTIYDDISGIEFKNNFVAENINAEQLNVTKTEITATKNENGIYEITGAVNGAGSSIKAAAANAENTGVNWYSKQLRNKDFGTGKSIEVKPGLNTLLEAYNQSASGDVLVLSEAGDYAMEKKFEISHPISIVAAKGIDKPRLLSSKQEMFTIQNGGSLQLKGVEINGEMSPDLTGNCIVSTSHYSMNCNYKLMVEDCDVKDLDVNKFFDFLRSYKSTHADTVLIKNCHFDNLTGHVLRLDEETDDRGIFNAEYVILENSVFKHIEGTVLDLYRGGTDESTFGPTLKVNECQLINVGNGKRNKENGSMMVHGVQVCYISNTRFVNSKPLNLHLTNGEPITKITNCDFEMSTIVFNNKEFEVDNVTIDGKKKSLKQL
;
A
#
# COMPACT_ATOMS: atom_id res chain seq x y z
N MET A 1 -79.94 -50.62 -21.90
CA MET A 1 -78.78 -51.28 -22.55
C MET A 1 -77.55 -51.00 -21.69
N GLN A 2 -77.06 -52.03 -21.00
CA GLN A 2 -75.67 -52.31 -20.58
C GLN A 2 -74.81 -51.18 -19.96
N ILE A 3 -74.51 -51.18 -18.64
CA ILE A 3 -73.46 -51.96 -17.89
C ILE A 3 -72.05 -51.45 -18.31
N ILE A 4 -71.19 -50.86 -17.45
CA ILE A 4 -70.17 -51.48 -16.55
C ILE A 4 -69.49 -50.36 -15.71
N LYS A 5 -69.62 -50.38 -14.36
CA LYS A 5 -68.61 -50.58 -13.28
C LYS A 5 -67.41 -49.58 -13.18
N THR A 6 -67.34 -48.76 -12.11
CA THR A 6 -66.48 -48.87 -10.87
C THR A 6 -65.00 -48.50 -11.13
N LEU A 7 -64.24 -47.69 -10.36
CA LEU A 7 -63.96 -47.72 -8.92
C LEU A 7 -62.93 -46.60 -8.51
N PHE A 8 -63.20 -45.94 -7.37
CA PHE A 8 -62.33 -45.44 -6.27
C PHE A 8 -60.94 -44.74 -6.45
N VAL A 9 -60.85 -43.59 -5.75
CA VAL A 9 -59.92 -43.20 -4.65
C VAL A 9 -58.50 -42.67 -4.93
N SER A 10 -58.26 -41.53 -4.27
CA SER A 10 -57.01 -40.93 -3.78
C SER A 10 -55.86 -40.70 -4.76
N ILE A 11 -55.73 -39.45 -5.20
CA ILE A 11 -54.44 -38.86 -5.57
C ILE A 11 -53.89 -38.22 -4.28
N PHE A 12 -53.09 -39.01 -3.55
CA PHE A 12 -52.24 -38.57 -2.44
C PHE A 12 -50.82 -39.05 -2.76
N CYS A 13 -49.85 -38.14 -2.66
CA CYS A 13 -48.40 -38.36 -2.60
C CYS A 13 -47.73 -39.21 -3.69
N LEU A 14 -46.94 -38.54 -4.54
CA LEU A 14 -45.53 -38.90 -4.73
C LEU A 14 -44.73 -37.65 -5.11
N ALA A 15 -44.55 -36.76 -4.13
CA ALA A 15 -43.39 -35.88 -4.13
C ALA A 15 -42.16 -36.79 -4.01
N ILE A 16 -41.27 -36.74 -5.00
CA ILE A 16 -39.97 -37.41 -4.93
C ILE A 16 -39.18 -36.66 -3.85
N LEU A 17 -39.31 -37.16 -2.62
CA LEU A 17 -38.39 -37.00 -1.51
C LEU A 17 -37.09 -37.72 -1.89
N ALA A 18 -36.25 -37.04 -2.67
CA ALA A 18 -34.82 -37.31 -2.64
C ALA A 18 -34.22 -36.33 -1.61
N GLY A 19 -34.28 -36.71 -0.33
CA GLY A 19 -33.49 -36.05 0.69
C GLY A 19 -32.02 -36.11 0.27
N CYS A 20 -31.31 -34.98 0.37
CA CYS A 20 -29.89 -34.86 0.02
C CYS A 20 -28.97 -35.58 1.02
N SER A 21 -29.25 -36.84 1.38
CA SER A 21 -28.40 -37.63 2.26
C SER A 21 -27.31 -38.37 1.48
N ASN A 22 -26.56 -37.68 0.60
CA ASN A 22 -25.45 -38.28 -0.15
C ASN A 22 -24.10 -37.70 0.29
N SER A 23 -23.20 -38.59 0.71
CA SER A 23 -21.79 -38.30 1.01
C SER A 23 -21.00 -37.67 -0.14
N ASN A 24 -21.56 -37.62 -1.35
CA ASN A 24 -20.95 -37.07 -2.55
C ASN A 24 -21.34 -35.59 -2.83
N GLY A 25 -22.20 -35.00 -1.99
CA GLY A 25 -22.68 -33.63 -2.13
C GLY A 25 -23.70 -33.41 -3.26
N CYS A 26 -24.43 -32.29 -3.17
CA CYS A 26 -25.31 -31.77 -4.21
C CYS A 26 -24.49 -30.89 -5.16
N LYS A 27 -24.16 -31.42 -6.34
CA LYS A 27 -23.45 -30.66 -7.39
C LYS A 27 -24.40 -29.67 -8.06
N VAL A 28 -23.97 -28.41 -8.17
CA VAL A 28 -24.70 -27.31 -8.83
C VAL A 28 -23.83 -26.65 -9.88
N SER A 29 -24.43 -26.21 -10.98
CA SER A 29 -23.70 -25.73 -12.17
C SER A 29 -23.99 -24.27 -12.52
N ASN A 30 -24.92 -23.62 -11.81
CA ASN A 30 -25.27 -22.21 -11.98
C ASN A 30 -25.86 -21.63 -10.68
N VAL A 31 -26.08 -20.32 -10.67
CA VAL A 31 -26.56 -19.57 -9.49
C VAL A 31 -27.96 -20.01 -9.05
N ASP A 32 -28.85 -20.32 -9.99
CA ASP A 32 -30.22 -20.74 -9.68
C ASP A 32 -30.24 -22.11 -8.99
N GLU A 33 -29.47 -23.08 -9.51
CA GLU A 33 -29.26 -24.39 -8.87
C GLU A 33 -28.63 -24.25 -7.48
N PHE A 34 -27.65 -23.35 -7.33
CA PHE A 34 -27.04 -23.06 -6.04
C PHE A 34 -28.07 -22.52 -5.03
N HIS A 35 -28.88 -21.51 -5.40
CA HIS A 35 -29.91 -20.98 -4.49
C HIS A 35 -30.99 -22.01 -4.16
N ALA A 36 -31.38 -22.86 -5.12
CA ALA A 36 -32.31 -23.96 -4.88
C ALA A 36 -31.74 -25.00 -3.89
N ALA A 37 -30.46 -25.35 -4.03
CA ALA A 37 -29.77 -26.25 -3.11
C ALA A 37 -29.67 -25.66 -1.70
N VAL A 38 -29.31 -24.37 -1.57
CA VAL A 38 -29.25 -23.68 -0.28
C VAL A 38 -30.60 -23.67 0.44
N GLN A 39 -31.71 -23.46 -0.28
CA GLN A 39 -33.05 -23.47 0.31
C GLN A 39 -33.48 -24.83 0.85
N GLN A 40 -32.94 -25.93 0.29
CA GLN A 40 -33.29 -27.30 0.66
C GLN A 40 -32.31 -27.91 1.66
N ALA A 41 -31.14 -27.29 1.84
CA ALA A 41 -30.04 -27.81 2.64
C ALA A 41 -30.45 -28.08 4.10
N GLN A 42 -30.07 -29.25 4.58
CA GLN A 42 -30.19 -29.68 5.97
C GLN A 42 -28.79 -29.75 6.63
N PRO A 43 -28.70 -29.69 7.97
CA PRO A 43 -27.44 -29.89 8.68
C PRO A 43 -26.67 -31.11 8.17
N GLY A 44 -25.40 -30.91 7.80
CA GLY A 44 -24.51 -31.94 7.25
C GLY A 44 -24.47 -32.01 5.72
N ASP A 45 -25.35 -31.30 5.02
CA ASP A 45 -25.34 -31.28 3.56
C ASP A 45 -24.10 -30.56 3.00
N VAL A 46 -23.65 -31.04 1.84
CA VAL A 46 -22.53 -30.45 1.08
C VAL A 46 -23.04 -29.98 -0.27
N ILE A 47 -22.88 -28.70 -0.58
CA ILE A 47 -23.17 -28.11 -1.90
C ILE A 47 -21.84 -27.93 -2.63
N VAL A 48 -21.74 -28.47 -3.85
CA VAL A 48 -20.50 -28.51 -4.64
C VAL A 48 -20.67 -27.69 -5.92
N LEU A 49 -19.95 -26.58 -6.04
CA LEU A 49 -19.93 -25.82 -7.31
C LEU A 49 -19.16 -26.59 -8.38
N ALA A 50 -19.78 -26.80 -9.54
CA ALA A 50 -19.14 -27.42 -10.69
C ALA A 50 -17.93 -26.60 -11.18
N ALA A 51 -16.88 -27.30 -11.63
CA ALA A 51 -15.70 -26.71 -12.24
C ALA A 51 -16.07 -25.81 -13.43
N GLY A 52 -15.45 -24.64 -13.51
CA GLY A 52 -15.72 -23.65 -14.54
C GLY A 52 -15.68 -22.20 -14.03
N VAL A 53 -15.96 -21.29 -14.96
CA VAL A 53 -16.08 -19.85 -14.67
C VAL A 53 -17.53 -19.55 -14.27
N TRP A 54 -17.70 -19.04 -13.06
CA TRP A 54 -18.94 -18.50 -12.53
C TRP A 54 -18.92 -16.99 -12.75
N GLN A 55 -19.40 -16.58 -13.91
CA GLN A 55 -19.45 -15.18 -14.34
C GLN A 55 -20.60 -14.44 -13.64
N ASP A 56 -20.33 -13.26 -13.10
CA ASP A 56 -21.32 -12.36 -12.48
C ASP A 56 -22.19 -13.08 -11.41
N ALA A 57 -21.56 -13.96 -10.64
CA ALA A 57 -22.21 -14.85 -9.70
C ALA A 57 -22.38 -14.20 -8.32
N GLU A 58 -23.61 -13.81 -7.99
CA GLU A 58 -23.99 -13.35 -6.65
C GLU A 58 -24.53 -14.52 -5.79
N LEU A 59 -23.62 -15.16 -5.05
CA LEU A 59 -23.96 -16.31 -4.20
C LEU A 59 -24.55 -15.84 -2.85
N LYS A 60 -25.72 -16.37 -2.48
CA LYS A 60 -26.39 -16.11 -1.20
C LYS A 60 -26.47 -17.40 -0.41
N PHE A 61 -25.55 -17.59 0.54
CA PHE A 61 -25.50 -18.75 1.40
C PHE A 61 -26.17 -18.46 2.75
N ASP A 62 -27.49 -18.65 2.78
CA ASP A 62 -28.35 -18.37 3.92
C ASP A 62 -29.01 -19.67 4.41
N ALA A 63 -28.39 -20.33 5.38
CA ALA A 63 -28.79 -21.64 5.87
C ALA A 63 -28.40 -21.82 7.35
N ASN A 64 -28.87 -22.89 7.98
CA ASN A 64 -28.53 -23.19 9.38
C ASN A 64 -28.12 -24.66 9.49
N GLY A 65 -26.83 -24.89 9.73
CA GLY A 65 -26.31 -26.18 10.17
C GLY A 65 -26.37 -26.33 11.69
N THR A 66 -25.68 -27.35 12.21
CA THR A 66 -25.40 -27.49 13.65
C THR A 66 -23.90 -27.59 13.88
N ALA A 67 -23.47 -27.50 15.14
CA ALA A 67 -22.06 -27.65 15.51
C ALA A 67 -21.48 -29.01 15.05
N GLU A 68 -22.28 -30.07 15.15
CA GLU A 68 -21.89 -31.43 14.75
C GLU A 68 -22.05 -31.67 13.25
N GLN A 69 -22.98 -30.96 12.60
CA GLN A 69 -23.35 -31.15 11.20
C GLN A 69 -23.44 -29.79 10.48
N PRO A 70 -22.30 -29.14 10.22
CA PRO A 70 -22.29 -27.89 9.49
C PRO A 70 -22.73 -28.11 8.04
N ILE A 71 -23.31 -27.09 7.42
CA ILE A 71 -23.61 -27.11 5.98
C ILE A 71 -22.39 -26.55 5.24
N LYS A 72 -21.89 -27.28 4.25
CA LYS A 72 -20.65 -26.92 3.55
C LYS A 72 -20.91 -26.54 2.10
N LEU A 73 -20.48 -25.34 1.71
CA LEU A 73 -20.24 -24.95 0.32
C LEU A 73 -18.78 -25.23 -0.04
N THR A 74 -18.55 -26.05 -1.06
CA THR A 74 -17.22 -26.33 -1.61
C THR A 74 -17.23 -26.35 -3.13
N VAL A 75 -16.08 -26.64 -3.73
CA VAL A 75 -15.86 -26.66 -5.17
C VAL A 75 -15.51 -28.07 -5.64
N GLU A 76 -15.92 -28.43 -6.86
CA GLU A 76 -15.62 -29.73 -7.45
C GLU A 76 -14.11 -30.02 -7.50
N LYS A 77 -13.32 -28.99 -7.81
CA LYS A 77 -11.86 -29.04 -7.82
C LYS A 77 -11.28 -27.68 -7.48
N LYS A 78 -10.48 -27.62 -6.40
CA LYS A 78 -9.76 -26.42 -5.97
C LYS A 78 -8.92 -25.84 -7.11
N GLY A 79 -9.02 -24.52 -7.31
CA GLY A 79 -8.37 -23.79 -8.41
C GLY A 79 -9.04 -23.92 -9.79
N ALA A 80 -10.06 -24.79 -9.94
CA ALA A 80 -10.80 -24.96 -11.20
C ALA A 80 -12.20 -24.30 -11.19
N VAL A 81 -12.62 -23.71 -10.07
CA VAL A 81 -13.83 -22.88 -9.96
C VAL A 81 -13.40 -21.45 -9.73
N THR A 82 -13.72 -20.54 -10.66
CA THR A 82 -13.40 -19.11 -10.55
C THR A 82 -14.68 -18.29 -10.58
N LEU A 83 -14.79 -17.32 -9.68
CA LEU A 83 -15.82 -16.30 -9.67
C LEU A 83 -15.26 -15.05 -10.33
N GLU A 84 -15.75 -14.73 -11.52
CA GLU A 84 -15.24 -13.67 -12.40
C GLU A 84 -16.30 -12.59 -12.65
N GLY A 85 -15.91 -11.47 -13.26
CA GLY A 85 -16.83 -10.33 -13.47
C GLY A 85 -17.31 -9.70 -12.17
N GLN A 86 -18.61 -9.48 -12.06
CA GLN A 86 -19.29 -8.89 -10.90
C GLN A 86 -19.83 -9.96 -9.93
N SER A 87 -18.93 -10.76 -9.37
CA SER A 87 -19.26 -11.85 -8.45
C SER A 87 -19.03 -11.49 -6.98
N ARG A 88 -19.78 -12.13 -6.09
CA ARG A 88 -19.64 -11.99 -4.63
C ARG A 88 -20.34 -13.12 -3.89
N ILE A 89 -20.11 -13.20 -2.57
CA ILE A 89 -20.87 -14.08 -1.67
C ILE A 89 -21.33 -13.37 -0.40
N THR A 90 -22.58 -13.60 -0.01
CA THR A 90 -23.11 -13.25 1.32
C THR A 90 -23.43 -14.51 2.10
N ILE A 91 -23.05 -14.55 3.38
CA ILE A 91 -23.22 -15.67 4.31
C ILE A 91 -24.10 -15.18 5.47
N SER A 92 -25.14 -15.93 5.82
CA SER A 92 -25.97 -15.69 7.01
C SER A 92 -26.55 -16.98 7.58
N GLY A 93 -26.88 -16.95 8.87
CA GLY A 93 -27.31 -18.14 9.62
C GLY A 93 -26.19 -18.72 10.46
N GLU A 94 -26.23 -20.02 10.76
CA GLU A 94 -25.30 -20.65 11.71
C GLU A 94 -24.60 -21.89 11.17
N HIS A 95 -23.37 -22.12 11.63
CA HIS A 95 -22.60 -23.35 11.35
C HIS A 95 -22.44 -23.65 9.85
N LEU A 96 -22.01 -22.65 9.09
CA LEU A 96 -21.75 -22.75 7.66
C LEU A 96 -20.26 -22.79 7.36
N ILE A 97 -19.86 -23.55 6.34
CA ILE A 97 -18.47 -23.60 5.85
C ILE A 97 -18.45 -23.21 4.37
N VAL A 98 -17.61 -22.25 4.00
CA VAL A 98 -17.28 -21.91 2.61
C VAL A 98 -15.83 -22.27 2.34
N GLU A 99 -15.58 -23.09 1.32
CA GLU A 99 -14.26 -23.65 1.02
C GLU A 99 -13.93 -23.57 -0.48
N GLY A 100 -12.70 -23.13 -0.80
CA GLY A 100 -12.10 -23.35 -2.12
C GLY A 100 -12.49 -22.37 -3.24
N LEU A 101 -13.19 -21.27 -2.93
CA LEU A 101 -13.59 -20.28 -3.93
C LEU A 101 -12.39 -19.43 -4.41
N VAL A 102 -12.36 -19.06 -5.69
CA VAL A 102 -11.34 -18.16 -6.26
C VAL A 102 -12.01 -16.95 -6.93
N PHE A 103 -11.82 -15.75 -6.39
CA PHE A 103 -12.26 -14.50 -7.00
C PHE A 103 -11.11 -13.86 -7.78
N LYS A 104 -11.28 -13.68 -9.10
CA LYS A 104 -10.29 -13.06 -10.00
C LYS A 104 -10.97 -12.49 -11.25
N ASN A 105 -10.26 -11.75 -12.10
CA ASN A 105 -10.78 -11.22 -13.37
C ASN A 105 -12.11 -10.44 -13.21
N GLY A 106 -12.19 -9.57 -12.21
CA GLY A 106 -13.44 -8.86 -11.91
C GLY A 106 -13.35 -8.03 -10.63
N TYR A 107 -14.51 -7.68 -10.09
CA TYR A 107 -14.66 -6.92 -8.86
C TYR A 107 -16.07 -7.10 -8.29
N SER A 108 -16.28 -6.93 -6.98
CA SER A 108 -17.64 -7.04 -6.41
C SER A 108 -18.53 -5.89 -6.93
N PRO A 109 -19.79 -6.15 -7.32
CA PRO A 109 -20.76 -5.10 -7.67
C PRO A 109 -21.25 -4.31 -6.44
N THR A 110 -20.71 -4.60 -5.26
CA THR A 110 -21.07 -3.98 -4.00
C THR A 110 -19.82 -3.68 -3.18
N SER A 111 -20.00 -3.11 -1.98
CA SER A 111 -18.87 -2.76 -1.10
C SER A 111 -18.11 -3.98 -0.53
N GLU A 112 -18.58 -5.22 -0.72
CA GLU A 112 -18.05 -6.41 -0.05
C GLU A 112 -17.97 -7.62 -1.01
N VAL A 113 -16.81 -8.28 -1.16
CA VAL A 113 -16.68 -9.52 -1.96
C VAL A 113 -17.22 -10.72 -1.18
N ILE A 114 -16.69 -10.95 0.03
CA ILE A 114 -17.13 -11.98 0.98
C ILE A 114 -17.73 -11.26 2.19
N SER A 115 -19.03 -11.45 2.45
CA SER A 115 -19.74 -10.78 3.53
C SER A 115 -20.43 -11.76 4.45
N PHE A 116 -20.16 -11.68 5.76
CA PHE A 116 -20.86 -12.46 6.80
C PHE A 116 -22.21 -11.83 7.21
N LYS A 117 -22.86 -11.14 6.27
CA LYS A 117 -24.08 -10.38 6.48
C LYS A 117 -24.97 -10.47 5.25
N LYS A 118 -26.24 -10.80 5.47
CA LYS A 118 -27.31 -10.65 4.47
C LYS A 118 -27.86 -9.23 4.47
N LYS A 119 -28.19 -8.73 5.65
CA LYS A 119 -28.64 -7.35 5.91
C LYS A 119 -28.35 -6.97 7.36
N LYS A 120 -28.46 -5.70 7.72
CA LYS A 120 -28.33 -5.27 9.12
C LYS A 120 -29.25 -6.09 10.03
N GLY A 121 -28.71 -6.63 11.11
CA GLY A 121 -29.41 -7.51 12.06
C GLY A 121 -29.53 -8.98 11.64
N VAL A 122 -29.03 -9.37 10.45
CA VAL A 122 -29.03 -10.76 9.97
C VAL A 122 -27.61 -11.12 9.50
N TYR A 123 -26.88 -11.76 10.41
CA TYR A 123 -25.45 -12.05 10.28
C TYR A 123 -25.19 -13.57 10.26
N ALA A 124 -23.98 -13.96 9.91
CA ALA A 124 -23.50 -15.33 10.10
C ALA A 124 -22.88 -15.48 11.50
N ASN A 125 -23.14 -16.59 12.18
CA ASN A 125 -22.48 -16.96 13.43
C ASN A 125 -21.92 -18.38 13.37
N ASN A 126 -20.84 -18.66 14.08
CA ASN A 126 -20.20 -19.98 14.09
C ASN A 126 -19.84 -20.49 12.67
N CYS A 127 -19.60 -19.59 11.72
CA CYS A 127 -19.32 -19.92 10.32
C CYS A 127 -17.81 -19.85 10.01
N ARG A 128 -17.38 -20.54 8.97
CA ARG A 128 -15.98 -20.62 8.53
C ARG A 128 -15.83 -20.32 7.05
N VAL A 129 -14.94 -19.39 6.71
CA VAL A 129 -14.43 -19.20 5.34
C VAL A 129 -12.99 -19.71 5.32
N THR A 130 -12.72 -20.72 4.51
CA THR A 130 -11.39 -21.35 4.47
C THR A 130 -10.93 -21.63 3.05
N GLU A 131 -9.62 -21.61 2.83
CA GLU A 131 -8.99 -21.92 1.54
C GLU A 131 -9.63 -21.13 0.38
N CYS A 132 -9.99 -19.88 0.60
CA CYS A 132 -10.51 -19.01 -0.45
C CYS A 132 -9.40 -18.09 -0.96
N VAL A 133 -9.45 -17.77 -2.25
CA VAL A 133 -8.50 -16.89 -2.92
C VAL A 133 -9.22 -15.64 -3.40
N VAL A 134 -8.67 -14.46 -3.13
CA VAL A 134 -9.05 -13.21 -3.79
C VAL A 134 -7.79 -12.60 -4.39
N ASP A 135 -7.75 -12.56 -5.72
CA ASP A 135 -6.54 -12.28 -6.49
C ASP A 135 -6.83 -11.19 -7.52
N ASN A 136 -6.31 -9.99 -7.26
CA ASN A 136 -6.48 -8.80 -8.10
C ASN A 136 -7.97 -8.53 -8.49
N TYR A 137 -8.88 -8.65 -7.51
CA TYR A 137 -10.32 -8.49 -7.71
C TYR A 137 -10.77 -7.04 -7.42
N ASN A 138 -10.26 -6.11 -8.24
CA ASN A 138 -10.34 -4.66 -8.03
C ASN A 138 -11.25 -3.98 -9.05
N GLY A 139 -12.08 -3.04 -8.59
CA GLY A 139 -12.84 -2.15 -9.48
C GLY A 139 -11.91 -1.21 -10.25
N PRO A 140 -12.35 -0.64 -11.39
CA PRO A 140 -11.51 0.21 -12.24
C PRO A 140 -11.09 1.51 -11.54
N GLU A 141 -11.92 2.02 -10.63
CA GLU A 141 -11.71 3.28 -9.92
C GLU A 141 -10.86 3.10 -8.66
N ARG A 142 -9.70 3.77 -8.58
CA ARG A 142 -8.79 3.72 -7.43
C ARG A 142 -9.46 4.14 -6.12
N PHE A 143 -10.32 5.14 -6.17
CA PHE A 143 -10.96 5.71 -4.97
C PHE A 143 -12.44 5.34 -4.82
N GLU A 144 -12.91 4.34 -5.58
CA GLU A 144 -14.17 3.66 -5.27
C GLU A 144 -13.91 2.59 -4.20
N SER A 145 -14.57 2.73 -3.05
CA SER A 145 -14.26 1.89 -1.89
C SER A 145 -14.93 0.53 -1.96
N ASN A 146 -14.13 -0.53 -1.76
CA ASN A 146 -14.65 -1.84 -1.41
C ASN A 146 -13.77 -2.54 -0.36
N THR A 147 -14.31 -3.61 0.21
CA THR A 147 -13.65 -4.52 1.13
C THR A 147 -13.75 -5.93 0.58
N TRP A 148 -12.67 -6.70 0.64
CA TRP A 148 -12.72 -8.08 0.16
C TRP A 148 -13.40 -9.00 1.17
N VAL A 149 -13.08 -8.90 2.46
CA VAL A 149 -13.71 -9.73 3.49
C VAL A 149 -14.28 -8.88 4.62
N ALA A 150 -15.59 -8.92 4.80
CA ALA A 150 -16.28 -8.22 5.89
C ALA A 150 -16.94 -9.22 6.85
N ILE A 151 -16.41 -9.30 8.06
CA ILE A 151 -16.84 -10.22 9.11
C ILE A 151 -17.81 -9.49 10.05
N TYR A 152 -18.95 -10.12 10.30
CA TYR A 152 -20.04 -9.68 11.19
C TYR A 152 -20.41 -10.84 12.12
N GLY A 153 -21.38 -10.64 13.03
CA GLY A 153 -21.86 -11.70 13.92
C GLY A 153 -20.83 -12.11 14.96
N LYS A 154 -20.87 -13.38 15.40
CA LYS A 154 -19.99 -13.94 16.43
C LYS A 154 -19.45 -15.31 16.06
N ASN A 155 -18.31 -15.67 16.65
CA ASN A 155 -17.68 -16.98 16.62
C ASN A 155 -17.30 -17.48 15.21
N ASN A 156 -17.21 -16.56 14.25
CA ASN A 156 -16.76 -16.87 12.90
C ASN A 156 -15.25 -17.05 12.80
N ARG A 157 -14.82 -17.85 11.81
CA ARG A 157 -13.41 -18.11 11.48
C ARG A 157 -13.11 -17.79 10.02
N VAL A 158 -12.00 -17.10 9.77
CA VAL A 158 -11.44 -16.93 8.41
C VAL A 158 -10.02 -17.45 8.42
N ASP A 159 -9.75 -18.52 7.69
CA ASP A 159 -8.46 -19.20 7.76
C ASP A 159 -7.94 -19.78 6.45
N HIS A 160 -6.63 -19.96 6.32
CA HIS A 160 -5.97 -20.52 5.13
C HIS A 160 -6.37 -19.82 3.81
N CYS A 161 -6.82 -18.57 3.85
CA CYS A 161 -7.16 -17.81 2.65
C CYS A 161 -5.92 -17.12 2.07
N TYR A 162 -5.95 -16.86 0.76
CA TYR A 162 -4.91 -16.11 0.06
C TYR A 162 -5.52 -14.84 -0.54
N LEU A 163 -5.13 -13.67 -0.02
CA LEU A 163 -5.66 -12.37 -0.42
C LEU A 163 -4.49 -11.54 -0.96
N VAL A 164 -4.47 -11.24 -2.25
CA VAL A 164 -3.32 -10.60 -2.89
C VAL A 164 -3.73 -9.55 -3.92
N ASP A 165 -3.01 -8.42 -3.89
CA ASP A 165 -3.03 -7.37 -4.89
C ASP A 165 -4.33 -6.55 -4.89
N LYS A 166 -4.76 -6.08 -3.70
CA LYS A 166 -5.85 -5.09 -3.60
C LYS A 166 -5.30 -3.70 -3.94
N ARG A 167 -5.97 -2.98 -4.84
CA ARG A 167 -5.42 -1.77 -5.47
C ARG A 167 -6.22 -0.50 -5.24
N ASN A 168 -7.52 -0.63 -4.98
CA ASN A 168 -8.42 0.49 -4.69
C ASN A 168 -8.56 0.74 -3.19
N ILE A 169 -9.10 1.90 -2.83
CA ILE A 169 -9.35 2.31 -1.44
C ILE A 169 -10.27 1.33 -0.71
N GLY A 170 -10.09 1.24 0.59
CA GLY A 170 -10.86 0.37 1.47
C GLY A 170 -10.02 -0.80 1.94
N VAL A 171 -10.24 -1.14 3.20
CA VAL A 171 -9.54 -2.21 3.89
C VAL A 171 -9.69 -3.57 3.19
N THR A 172 -8.64 -4.41 3.14
CA THR A 172 -8.73 -5.75 2.54
C THR A 172 -9.70 -6.63 3.34
N MET A 173 -9.49 -6.74 4.65
CA MET A 173 -10.35 -7.50 5.57
C MET A 173 -10.76 -6.66 6.79
N THR A 174 -12.01 -6.76 7.23
CA THR A 174 -12.47 -6.03 8.42
C THR A 174 -13.49 -6.77 9.27
N VAL A 175 -13.38 -6.59 10.58
CA VAL A 175 -14.40 -6.99 11.57
C VAL A 175 -15.29 -5.78 11.87
N ARG A 176 -16.60 -5.92 11.64
CA ARG A 176 -17.58 -4.82 11.70
C ARG A 176 -18.45 -4.93 12.95
N MET A 177 -18.25 -4.03 13.90
CA MET A 177 -18.98 -3.98 15.19
C MET A 177 -20.25 -3.11 15.15
N VAL A 178 -21.05 -3.25 14.10
CA VAL A 178 -22.13 -2.31 13.75
C VAL A 178 -23.31 -2.26 14.75
N ASP A 179 -23.46 -3.29 15.58
CA ASP A 179 -24.43 -3.40 16.67
C ASP A 179 -23.99 -4.50 17.67
N GLU A 180 -24.75 -4.72 18.75
CA GLU A 180 -24.43 -5.70 19.80
C GLU A 180 -24.31 -7.15 19.29
N LEU A 181 -24.95 -7.47 18.16
CA LEU A 181 -24.87 -8.81 17.57
C LEU A 181 -23.49 -9.08 16.95
N CYS A 182 -22.69 -8.04 16.73
CA CYS A 182 -21.34 -8.13 16.16
C CYS A 182 -20.21 -7.79 17.15
N ARG A 183 -20.54 -7.53 18.43
CA ARG A 183 -19.57 -7.23 19.50
C ARG A 183 -19.35 -8.44 20.38
N GLU A 184 -18.24 -8.46 21.13
CA GLU A 184 -17.82 -9.64 21.91
C GLU A 184 -17.86 -10.88 21.02
N ASN A 185 -17.28 -10.73 19.83
CA ASN A 185 -17.51 -11.65 18.73
C ASN A 185 -16.66 -12.91 18.82
N ASN A 186 -15.51 -12.89 19.48
CA ASN A 186 -14.63 -14.06 19.56
C ASN A 186 -14.32 -14.66 18.18
N HIS A 187 -14.18 -13.80 17.16
CA HIS A 187 -13.75 -14.24 15.83
C HIS A 187 -12.32 -14.76 15.86
N ARG A 188 -11.99 -15.63 14.91
CA ARG A 188 -10.63 -16.13 14.71
C ARG A 188 -10.19 -15.91 13.27
N ILE A 189 -9.07 -15.23 13.08
CA ILE A 189 -8.47 -14.97 11.77
C ILE A 189 -7.09 -15.60 11.78
N ASP A 190 -6.91 -16.75 11.12
CA ASP A 190 -5.68 -17.54 11.27
C ASP A 190 -5.14 -18.22 10.02
N HIS A 191 -3.81 -18.38 9.93
CA HIS A 191 -3.14 -19.04 8.80
C HIS A 191 -3.44 -18.42 7.42
N ASN A 192 -3.90 -17.16 7.36
CA ASN A 192 -4.12 -16.47 6.10
C ASN A 192 -2.80 -15.92 5.56
N TYR A 193 -2.72 -15.88 4.23
CA TYR A 193 -1.65 -15.21 3.51
C TYR A 193 -2.21 -13.90 2.94
N PHE A 194 -1.83 -12.80 3.56
CA PHE A 194 -2.05 -11.44 3.06
C PHE A 194 -0.84 -11.05 2.22
N GLY A 195 -0.98 -11.16 0.90
CA GLY A 195 0.10 -10.88 -0.03
C GLY A 195 0.18 -9.40 -0.41
N TYR A 196 1.04 -9.15 -1.39
CA TYR A 196 1.34 -7.81 -1.92
C TYR A 196 0.12 -6.90 -2.00
N ARG A 197 0.25 -5.71 -1.43
CA ARG A 197 -0.70 -4.61 -1.57
C ARG A 197 0.10 -3.37 -1.89
N GLN A 198 -0.02 -2.87 -3.11
CA GLN A 198 0.68 -1.65 -3.52
C GLN A 198 0.30 -0.46 -2.64
N ASN A 199 1.19 0.53 -2.56
CA ASN A 199 0.90 1.82 -1.95
C ASN A 199 -0.30 2.49 -2.62
N LEU A 200 -1.30 2.88 -1.82
CA LEU A 200 -2.50 3.54 -2.32
C LEU A 200 -2.23 4.99 -2.76
N GLY A 201 -1.25 5.64 -2.13
CA GLY A 201 -1.02 7.09 -2.27
C GLY A 201 -2.03 7.94 -1.49
N ALA A 202 -2.74 7.34 -0.53
CA ALA A 202 -3.76 7.96 0.30
C ALA A 202 -4.05 7.10 1.55
N ASN A 203 -4.83 7.65 2.49
CA ASN A 203 -5.43 6.91 3.60
C ASN A 203 -6.50 5.89 3.15
N GLY A 204 -6.73 4.84 3.92
CA GLY A 204 -7.72 3.79 3.64
C GLY A 204 -7.13 2.58 2.93
N GLY A 205 -5.82 2.38 3.10
CA GLY A 205 -5.04 1.30 2.52
C GLY A 205 -4.90 0.07 3.44
N GLU A 206 -5.63 0.01 4.56
CA GLU A 206 -5.35 -0.95 5.63
C GLU A 206 -5.51 -2.41 5.17
N THR A 207 -4.61 -3.32 5.53
CA THR A 207 -4.80 -4.75 5.19
C THR A 207 -5.87 -5.37 6.08
N LEU A 208 -5.81 -5.14 7.39
CA LEU A 208 -6.78 -5.65 8.35
C LEU A 208 -7.27 -4.54 9.28
N ARG A 209 -8.59 -4.48 9.53
CA ARG A 209 -9.16 -3.53 10.50
C ARG A 209 -10.19 -4.17 11.42
N LEU A 210 -9.98 -4.02 12.74
CA LEU A 210 -10.88 -4.55 13.76
C LEU A 210 -11.67 -3.42 14.42
N GLY A 211 -12.90 -3.19 13.96
CA GLY A 211 -13.76 -2.12 14.46
C GLY A 211 -13.57 -0.78 13.75
N THR A 212 -14.09 0.28 14.37
CA THR A 212 -14.02 1.68 13.90
C THR A 212 -14.05 2.59 15.12
N SER A 213 -13.70 3.87 14.97
CA SER A 213 -13.73 4.84 16.07
C SER A 213 -15.08 4.86 16.82
N HIS A 214 -16.21 4.82 16.12
CA HIS A 214 -17.55 4.88 16.74
C HIS A 214 -17.82 3.81 17.80
N TYR A 215 -17.20 2.62 17.68
CA TYR A 215 -17.40 1.49 18.59
C TYR A 215 -16.09 1.06 19.26
N SER A 216 -15.07 1.90 19.25
CA SER A 216 -13.71 1.47 19.62
C SER A 216 -13.53 1.17 21.10
N LEU A 217 -14.42 1.67 21.95
CA LEU A 217 -14.40 1.37 23.39
C LEU A 217 -15.17 0.10 23.75
N SER A 218 -15.85 -0.52 22.78
CA SER A 218 -16.53 -1.80 22.96
C SER A 218 -15.56 -2.97 22.79
N THR A 219 -15.82 -4.06 23.52
CA THR A 219 -15.08 -5.31 23.37
C THR A 219 -15.40 -5.97 22.03
N CYS A 220 -14.35 -6.28 21.28
CA CYS A 220 -14.40 -7.08 20.06
C CYS A 220 -14.03 -8.53 20.40
N GLY A 221 -12.86 -8.74 21.03
CA GLY A 221 -12.42 -10.07 21.46
C GLY A 221 -11.96 -10.97 20.32
N THR A 222 -11.60 -10.42 19.16
CA THR A 222 -11.10 -11.20 18.02
C THR A 222 -9.66 -11.64 18.26
N THR A 223 -9.34 -12.87 17.86
CA THR A 223 -7.97 -13.39 17.79
C THR A 223 -7.49 -13.40 16.33
N VAL A 224 -6.37 -12.73 16.07
CA VAL A 224 -5.65 -12.72 14.80
C VAL A 224 -4.33 -13.42 15.01
N GLU A 225 -4.20 -14.66 14.52
CA GLU A 225 -3.03 -15.48 14.84
C GLU A 225 -2.45 -16.26 13.68
N ASN A 226 -1.12 -16.47 13.68
CA ASN A 226 -0.44 -17.26 12.66
C ASN A 226 -0.69 -16.80 11.21
N ASN A 227 -0.95 -15.52 10.97
CA ASN A 227 -1.08 -14.99 9.61
C ASN A 227 0.27 -14.49 9.08
N TYR A 228 0.46 -14.58 7.77
CA TYR A 228 1.63 -14.08 7.07
C TYR A 228 1.23 -12.85 6.25
N PHE A 229 1.83 -11.71 6.57
CA PHE A 229 1.68 -10.45 5.84
C PHE A 229 2.96 -10.21 5.05
N GLU A 230 2.83 -10.10 3.74
CA GLU A 230 3.96 -9.94 2.83
C GLU A 230 3.71 -8.76 1.90
N TYR A 231 4.61 -7.78 1.91
CA TYR A 231 4.50 -6.59 1.06
C TYR A 231 3.16 -5.86 1.16
N CYS A 232 2.59 -5.82 2.37
CA CYS A 232 1.35 -5.12 2.65
C CYS A 232 1.61 -3.61 2.79
N ASP A 233 1.82 -2.93 1.66
CA ASP A 233 2.33 -1.55 1.60
C ASP A 233 1.23 -0.50 1.37
N GLY A 234 -0.04 -0.87 1.55
CA GLY A 234 -1.20 -0.04 1.19
C GLY A 234 -1.20 1.36 1.80
N GLU A 235 -0.77 1.46 3.05
CA GLU A 235 -0.62 2.70 3.83
C GLU A 235 0.19 2.41 5.11
N HIS A 236 0.32 3.36 6.04
CA HIS A 236 1.08 3.14 7.26
C HIS A 236 0.44 2.19 8.30
N GLU A 237 -0.86 1.88 8.24
CA GLU A 237 -1.53 0.88 9.08
C GLU A 237 -1.72 -0.45 8.33
N ILE A 238 -0.82 -1.42 8.53
CA ILE A 238 -1.03 -2.79 8.00
C ILE A 238 -2.24 -3.40 8.71
N ILE A 239 -2.21 -3.34 10.05
CA ILE A 239 -3.33 -3.68 10.92
C ILE A 239 -3.75 -2.43 11.69
N SER A 240 -5.02 -2.08 11.55
CA SER A 240 -5.66 -0.99 12.29
C SER A 240 -6.62 -1.57 13.33
N ASN A 241 -6.14 -1.71 14.57
CA ASN A 241 -6.99 -2.13 15.68
C ASN A 241 -7.79 -0.93 16.19
N LYS A 242 -9.12 -0.99 16.10
CA LYS A 242 -10.05 0.08 16.49
C LYS A 242 -11.15 -0.46 17.39
N SER A 243 -10.79 -1.30 18.37
CA SER A 243 -11.67 -1.94 19.34
C SER A 243 -10.91 -2.53 20.55
N CYS A 244 -11.63 -3.01 21.57
CA CYS A 244 -11.02 -3.53 22.80
C CYS A 244 -10.87 -5.06 22.81
N GLY A 245 -9.89 -5.55 23.57
CA GLY A 245 -9.78 -6.97 23.96
C GLY A 245 -9.28 -7.93 22.88
N ASN A 246 -8.69 -7.43 21.79
CA ASN A 246 -8.21 -8.29 20.70
C ASN A 246 -6.82 -8.88 20.99
N GLN A 247 -6.54 -10.03 20.37
CA GLN A 247 -5.27 -10.74 20.47
C GLN A 247 -4.60 -10.83 19.09
N PHE A 248 -3.33 -10.47 19.00
CA PHE A 248 -2.50 -10.55 17.79
C PHE A 248 -1.32 -11.48 18.08
N LEU A 249 -1.46 -12.76 17.74
CA LEU A 249 -0.56 -13.81 18.22
C LEU A 249 0.25 -14.43 17.08
N ASN A 250 1.57 -14.46 17.20
CA ASN A 250 2.41 -15.25 16.30
C ASN A 250 2.26 -14.94 14.78
N ASN A 251 1.88 -13.71 14.44
CA ASN A 251 1.83 -13.26 13.06
C ASN A 251 3.23 -12.87 12.58
N THR A 252 3.45 -12.93 11.27
CA THR A 252 4.72 -12.53 10.66
C THR A 252 4.49 -11.44 9.61
N PHE A 253 5.26 -10.37 9.70
CA PHE A 253 5.27 -9.24 8.79
C PHE A 253 6.58 -9.23 8.02
N MET A 254 6.53 -9.60 6.74
CA MET A 254 7.66 -9.64 5.83
C MET A 254 7.65 -8.42 4.92
N GLU A 255 8.65 -7.56 5.06
CA GLU A 255 8.91 -6.40 4.21
C GLU A 255 7.66 -5.53 3.97
N CYS A 256 6.83 -5.36 5.00
CA CYS A 256 5.62 -4.56 4.95
C CYS A 256 5.91 -3.11 5.33
N ARG A 257 5.57 -2.16 4.46
CA ARG A 257 5.61 -0.73 4.76
C ARG A 257 4.40 -0.37 5.62
N GLY A 258 4.62 -0.06 6.90
CA GLY A 258 3.55 0.24 7.85
C GLY A 258 3.70 -0.52 9.17
N THR A 259 2.61 -0.56 9.96
CA THR A 259 2.65 -1.01 11.35
C THR A 259 1.44 -1.87 11.74
N LEU A 260 1.60 -2.63 12.82
CA LEU A 260 0.48 -3.04 13.67
C LEU A 260 0.16 -1.86 14.59
N THR A 261 -0.96 -1.17 14.36
CA THR A 261 -1.36 -0.01 15.15
C THR A 261 -2.55 -0.34 16.07
N TYR A 262 -2.38 -0.10 17.37
CA TYR A 262 -3.48 0.05 18.32
C TYR A 262 -4.13 1.43 18.18
N ARG A 263 -4.89 1.63 17.11
CA ARG A 263 -5.35 2.95 16.70
C ARG A 263 -6.39 3.52 17.63
N HIS A 264 -7.33 2.69 18.05
CA HIS A 264 -8.30 2.96 19.10
C HIS A 264 -8.58 1.68 19.91
N GLY A 265 -9.15 1.84 21.10
CA GLY A 265 -9.54 0.73 21.97
C GLY A 265 -8.43 0.24 22.89
N ASN A 266 -8.84 -0.51 23.91
CA ASN A 266 -8.03 -0.83 25.09
C ASN A 266 -7.86 -2.35 25.26
N ASP A 267 -6.98 -2.77 26.17
CA ASP A 267 -6.87 -4.17 26.60
C ASP A 267 -6.51 -5.16 25.47
N ASN A 268 -5.78 -4.68 24.46
CA ASN A 268 -5.30 -5.52 23.35
C ASN A 268 -3.91 -6.08 23.64
N VAL A 269 -3.58 -7.22 23.05
CA VAL A 269 -2.29 -7.90 23.24
C VAL A 269 -1.70 -8.29 21.89
N ALA A 270 -0.42 -7.96 21.69
CA ALA A 270 0.38 -8.41 20.56
C ALA A 270 1.50 -9.24 21.13
N GLU A 271 1.46 -10.54 20.87
CA GLU A 271 2.37 -11.50 21.47
C GLU A 271 3.02 -12.40 20.44
N GLY A 272 4.34 -12.57 20.54
CA GLY A 272 5.07 -13.53 19.74
C GLY A 272 5.11 -13.23 18.23
N ASN A 273 4.83 -11.98 17.81
CA ASN A 273 4.86 -11.58 16.41
C ASN A 273 6.29 -11.34 15.93
N VAL A 274 6.53 -11.53 14.64
CA VAL A 274 7.84 -11.37 13.99
C VAL A 274 7.74 -10.32 12.88
N PHE A 275 8.63 -9.34 12.91
CA PHE A 275 8.73 -8.28 11.91
C PHE A 275 10.10 -8.33 11.23
N PHE A 276 10.12 -8.66 9.95
CA PHE A 276 11.31 -8.67 9.10
C PHE A 276 11.24 -7.49 8.13
N GLY A 277 12.04 -6.46 8.37
CA GLY A 277 12.11 -5.30 7.48
C GLY A 277 13.12 -5.45 6.34
N ASN A 278 14.18 -6.22 6.55
CA ASN A 278 15.32 -6.38 5.63
C ASN A 278 15.88 -5.05 5.09
N GLY A 279 15.77 -3.96 5.87
CA GLY A 279 16.23 -2.63 5.47
C GLY A 279 15.32 -1.92 4.46
N LYS A 280 14.16 -2.50 4.09
CA LYS A 280 13.19 -1.84 3.20
C LYS A 280 12.65 -0.58 3.88
N GLU A 281 12.59 0.52 3.14
CA GLU A 281 12.11 1.83 3.63
C GLU A 281 10.71 1.75 4.24
N HIS A 282 10.47 2.51 5.31
CA HIS A 282 9.18 2.64 5.99
C HIS A 282 8.62 1.35 6.60
N THR A 283 9.42 0.29 6.72
CA THR A 283 9.05 -0.91 7.47
C THR A 283 8.97 -0.59 8.96
N GLY A 284 7.80 -0.81 9.56
CA GLY A 284 7.52 -0.47 10.95
C GLY A 284 7.17 -1.69 11.80
N GLY A 285 7.03 -1.44 13.10
CA GLY A 285 6.66 -2.48 14.07
C GLY A 285 5.30 -2.19 14.69
N ILE A 286 5.29 -1.98 16.01
CA ILE A 286 4.06 -1.78 16.78
C ILE A 286 3.91 -0.32 17.21
N ARG A 287 2.76 0.29 16.88
CA ARG A 287 2.36 1.63 17.33
C ARG A 287 1.23 1.55 18.35
N ILE A 288 1.41 2.25 19.47
CA ILE A 288 0.62 2.06 20.68
C ILE A 288 0.04 3.38 21.16
N ILE A 289 -1.27 3.36 21.31
CA ILE A 289 -2.13 4.45 21.79
C ILE A 289 -3.12 3.79 22.79
N ASN A 290 -3.84 4.59 23.58
CA ASN A 290 -4.93 4.13 24.44
C ASN A 290 -4.46 3.22 25.60
N LYS A 291 -5.42 2.67 26.36
CA LYS A 291 -5.15 2.09 27.69
C LYS A 291 -4.85 0.61 27.65
N ARG A 292 -3.94 0.16 28.52
CA ARG A 292 -3.69 -1.25 28.87
C ARG A 292 -3.39 -2.17 27.70
N ASN A 293 -2.90 -1.60 26.60
CA ASN A 293 -2.44 -2.36 25.44
C ASN A 293 -1.03 -2.91 25.72
N LYS A 294 -0.76 -4.12 25.22
CA LYS A 294 0.47 -4.86 25.51
C LYS A 294 1.20 -5.30 24.25
N ALA A 295 2.53 -5.30 24.32
CA ALA A 295 3.40 -5.92 23.34
C ALA A 295 4.42 -6.82 24.06
N ILE A 296 4.28 -8.13 23.87
CA ILE A 296 4.98 -9.17 24.66
C ILE A 296 5.74 -10.12 23.74
N ASN A 297 6.99 -10.43 24.04
CA ASN A 297 7.75 -11.48 23.35
C ASN A 297 7.86 -11.31 21.81
N ASN A 298 7.70 -10.09 21.28
CA ASN A 298 7.78 -9.84 19.84
C ASN A 298 9.23 -9.65 19.38
N TYR A 299 9.48 -9.95 18.12
CA TYR A 299 10.78 -9.87 17.49
C TYR A 299 10.76 -8.90 16.32
N PHE A 300 11.71 -7.97 16.28
CA PHE A 300 11.83 -6.93 15.26
C PHE A 300 13.25 -6.92 14.69
N ALA A 301 13.36 -6.99 13.37
CA ALA A 301 14.65 -6.99 12.68
C ALA A 301 14.65 -6.09 11.45
N ASP A 302 15.73 -5.30 11.32
CA ASP A 302 16.07 -4.55 10.11
C ASP A 302 14.95 -3.57 9.66
N LEU A 303 14.30 -2.89 10.62
CA LEU A 303 13.17 -1.97 10.40
C LEU A 303 13.64 -0.51 10.30
N THR A 304 13.17 0.20 9.27
CA THR A 304 13.67 1.56 8.93
C THR A 304 12.63 2.67 9.09
N GLY A 305 11.38 2.32 9.42
CA GLY A 305 10.32 3.30 9.58
C GLY A 305 10.60 4.26 10.74
N TYR A 306 10.21 5.53 10.54
CA TYR A 306 10.37 6.61 11.52
C TYR A 306 9.01 7.23 11.86
N ARG A 307 8.99 8.11 12.87
CA ARG A 307 7.78 8.77 13.36
C ARG A 307 6.75 7.73 13.82
N PHE A 308 5.54 7.77 13.26
CA PHE A 308 4.48 6.81 13.53
C PHE A 308 4.74 5.40 12.98
N ARG A 309 5.87 5.19 12.31
CA ARG A 309 6.28 3.91 11.72
C ARG A 309 7.54 3.34 12.35
N GLY A 310 7.96 3.84 13.52
CA GLY A 310 9.04 3.22 14.29
C GLY A 310 8.83 1.73 14.55
N ALA A 311 9.90 1.02 14.90
CA ALA A 311 9.82 -0.38 15.33
C ALA A 311 9.00 -0.52 16.63
N LEU A 312 9.12 0.46 17.51
CA LEU A 312 8.23 0.67 18.64
C LEU A 312 7.85 2.14 18.71
N VAL A 313 6.55 2.44 18.76
CA VAL A 313 6.04 3.81 18.89
C VAL A 313 5.05 3.86 20.04
N ILE A 314 5.37 4.62 21.08
CA ILE A 314 4.44 4.98 22.15
C ILE A 314 4.02 6.43 21.94
N MET A 315 2.74 6.65 21.64
CA MET A 315 2.24 7.98 21.29
C MET A 315 1.86 8.82 22.51
N ASN A 316 1.96 10.15 22.36
CA ASN A 316 1.19 11.07 23.18
C ASN A 316 -0.30 11.01 22.79
N GLY A 317 -1.17 11.29 23.76
CA GLY A 317 -2.61 11.40 23.57
C GLY A 317 -3.11 12.84 23.63
N VAL A 318 -4.38 13.03 23.32
CA VAL A 318 -5.11 14.29 23.48
C VAL A 318 -5.81 14.27 24.85
N PRO A 319 -5.61 15.28 25.71
CA PRO A 319 -6.36 15.40 26.96
C PRO A 319 -7.87 15.47 26.68
N ASN A 320 -8.68 14.71 27.44
CA ASN A 320 -10.13 14.60 27.21
C ASN A 320 -10.51 14.27 25.75
N SER A 321 -9.70 13.41 25.12
CA SER A 321 -9.80 13.03 23.70
C SER A 321 -11.23 12.67 23.29
N ALA A 322 -11.67 13.22 22.16
CA ALA A 322 -12.83 12.70 21.44
C ALA A 322 -12.55 11.26 20.94
N ILE A 323 -13.61 10.48 20.68
CA ILE A 323 -13.49 9.05 20.38
C ILE A 323 -12.68 8.74 19.11
N ASN A 324 -12.68 9.65 18.15
CA ASN A 324 -11.95 9.56 16.89
C ASN A 324 -10.53 10.18 16.93
N ARG A 325 -10.13 10.77 18.05
CA ARG A 325 -8.77 11.29 18.27
C ARG A 325 -7.88 10.22 18.94
N TYR A 326 -6.80 10.64 19.61
CA TYR A 326 -5.82 9.77 20.23
C TYR A 326 -5.99 9.80 21.76
N HIS A 327 -6.36 8.68 22.39
CA HIS A 327 -6.39 8.64 23.86
C HIS A 327 -4.99 8.40 24.42
N GLN A 328 -4.74 8.98 25.59
CA GLN A 328 -3.51 8.78 26.36
C GLN A 328 -3.16 7.30 26.53
N VAL A 329 -1.88 6.98 26.38
CA VAL A 329 -1.35 5.68 26.78
C VAL A 329 -1.35 5.60 28.31
N ASP A 330 -2.11 4.66 28.87
CA ASP A 330 -2.31 4.51 30.31
C ASP A 330 -2.30 3.02 30.66
N GLY A 331 -1.26 2.55 31.36
CA GLY A 331 -1.11 1.13 31.69
C GLY A 331 -0.48 0.27 30.58
N GLY A 332 0.28 0.85 29.66
CA GLY A 332 0.91 0.09 28.57
C GLY A 332 2.02 -0.85 29.08
N VAL A 333 2.13 -2.06 28.54
CA VAL A 333 3.16 -3.04 28.94
C VAL A 333 3.95 -3.55 27.75
N PHE A 334 5.26 -3.37 27.78
CA PHE A 334 6.18 -3.74 26.70
C PHE A 334 7.30 -4.59 27.28
N THR A 335 7.17 -5.91 27.11
CA THR A 335 8.08 -6.84 27.79
C THR A 335 8.60 -7.97 26.93
N ASN A 336 9.85 -8.36 27.18
CA ASN A 336 10.51 -9.48 26.50
C ASN A 336 10.58 -9.30 24.98
N ASN A 337 10.66 -8.08 24.46
CA ASN A 337 10.82 -7.87 23.01
C ASN A 337 12.30 -7.76 22.63
N THR A 338 12.65 -8.18 21.41
CA THR A 338 14.00 -8.02 20.84
C THR A 338 13.94 -7.13 19.60
N PHE A 339 14.77 -6.09 19.58
CA PHE A 339 14.95 -5.18 18.46
C PHE A 339 16.38 -5.27 17.94
N VAL A 340 16.54 -5.69 16.68
CA VAL A 340 17.85 -5.79 16.02
C VAL A 340 17.85 -4.90 14.78
N ASN A 341 18.82 -4.00 14.67
CA ASN A 341 18.96 -3.07 13.54
C ASN A 341 17.66 -2.33 13.22
N CYS A 342 16.95 -1.88 14.26
CA CYS A 342 15.75 -1.08 14.13
C CYS A 342 16.12 0.40 14.29
N ASP A 343 15.88 1.19 13.25
CA ASP A 343 16.37 2.56 13.16
C ASP A 343 15.73 3.50 14.18
N HIS A 344 14.47 3.25 14.57
CA HIS A 344 13.69 4.17 15.38
C HIS A 344 12.83 3.49 16.45
N ILE A 345 13.10 3.84 17.70
CA ILE A 345 12.26 3.61 18.89
C ILE A 345 11.78 4.97 19.37
N GLN A 346 10.47 5.19 19.37
CA GLN A 346 9.89 6.52 19.58
C GLN A 346 8.98 6.57 20.80
N LEU A 347 9.30 7.47 21.73
CA LEU A 347 8.59 7.66 22.99
C LEU A 347 7.92 9.03 23.02
N CYS A 348 6.65 9.06 23.43
CA CYS A 348 5.81 10.26 23.39
C CYS A 348 5.60 10.81 21.97
N ALA A 349 5.66 9.94 20.96
CA ALA A 349 5.62 10.33 19.55
C ALA A 349 4.36 11.14 19.20
N GLY A 350 4.55 12.18 18.39
CA GLY A 350 3.49 13.11 18.01
C GLY A 350 3.13 14.13 19.09
N SER A 351 3.96 14.33 20.12
CA SER A 351 3.74 15.41 21.09
C SER A 351 3.66 16.77 20.38
N ASP A 352 2.60 17.50 20.67
CA ASP A 352 2.33 18.86 20.21
C ASP A 352 1.28 19.52 21.14
N ASP A 353 0.87 20.75 20.82
CA ASP A 353 -0.11 21.50 21.63
C ASP A 353 -1.45 20.74 21.82
N GLU A 354 -1.87 19.92 20.84
CA GLU A 354 -3.09 19.12 20.93
C GLU A 354 -2.82 17.79 21.67
N ARG A 355 -1.76 17.09 21.28
CA ARG A 355 -1.32 15.79 21.80
C ARG A 355 -0.34 15.99 22.96
N SER A 356 -0.84 16.58 24.04
CA SER A 356 -0.07 16.95 25.23
C SER A 356 -0.22 16.00 26.41
N ALA A 357 -0.94 14.88 26.26
CA ALA A 357 -1.08 13.86 27.31
C ALA A 357 0.00 12.77 27.16
N ILE A 358 1.06 12.86 27.97
CA ILE A 358 2.16 11.88 28.01
C ILE A 358 1.70 10.48 28.43
N PRO A 359 2.43 9.41 28.09
CA PRO A 359 2.18 8.06 28.61
C PRO A 359 2.27 8.02 30.15
N ILE A 360 1.37 7.27 30.79
CA ILE A 360 1.33 7.10 32.25
C ILE A 360 1.16 5.63 32.65
N ASN A 361 1.55 5.30 33.88
CA ASN A 361 1.40 3.98 34.49
C ASN A 361 1.94 2.83 33.61
N SER A 362 2.92 3.10 32.76
CA SER A 362 3.38 2.17 31.72
C SER A 362 4.70 1.51 32.10
N LEU A 363 4.99 0.35 31.52
CA LEU A 363 6.16 -0.47 31.84
C LEU A 363 6.87 -0.92 30.56
N ILE A 364 8.18 -0.66 30.49
CA ILE A 364 9.11 -1.25 29.52
C ILE A 364 10.07 -2.15 30.31
N GLU A 365 9.96 -3.46 30.15
CA GLU A 365 10.72 -4.43 30.95
C GLU A 365 11.37 -5.54 30.11
N ASN A 366 12.56 -6.02 30.48
CA ASN A 366 13.18 -7.22 29.86
C ASN A 366 13.33 -7.13 28.33
N ASN A 367 13.47 -5.95 27.74
CA ASN A 367 13.67 -5.81 26.30
C ASN A 367 15.17 -5.75 25.96
N VAL A 368 15.51 -6.15 24.73
CA VAL A 368 16.86 -6.07 24.18
C VAL A 368 16.87 -5.17 22.94
N PHE A 369 17.77 -4.20 22.91
CA PHE A 369 17.97 -3.29 21.78
C PHE A 369 19.41 -3.38 21.28
N LEU A 370 19.58 -3.72 20.01
CA LEU A 370 20.88 -3.82 19.33
C LEU A 370 20.80 -3.13 17.97
N HIS A 371 21.85 -2.39 17.63
CA HIS A 371 22.01 -1.81 16.31
C HIS A 371 23.49 -1.80 15.91
N GLN A 372 23.83 -2.37 14.75
CA GLN A 372 25.24 -2.55 14.34
C GLN A 372 25.88 -1.29 13.74
N GLY A 373 25.09 -0.38 13.15
CA GLY A 373 25.60 0.78 12.42
C GLY A 373 25.13 2.16 12.89
N ARG A 374 24.41 2.26 14.01
CA ARG A 374 23.73 3.48 14.47
C ARG A 374 23.73 3.55 15.99
N ASP A 375 23.87 4.75 16.55
CA ASP A 375 23.84 5.00 17.99
C ASP A 375 22.58 5.77 18.46
N ASP A 376 21.93 6.51 17.57
CA ASP A 376 20.78 7.40 17.84
C ASP A 376 19.41 6.75 17.52
N ILE A 377 19.16 5.54 18.03
CA ILE A 377 17.90 4.82 17.73
C ILE A 377 16.70 5.30 18.57
N PHE A 378 16.92 5.94 19.73
CA PHE A 378 15.86 6.42 20.61
C PHE A 378 15.53 7.88 20.34
N THR A 379 14.24 8.20 20.20
CA THR A 379 13.75 9.58 20.16
C THR A 379 12.69 9.79 21.23
N ILE A 380 12.92 10.77 22.09
CA ILE A 380 12.02 11.16 23.19
C ILE A 380 11.44 12.53 22.84
N TYR A 381 10.13 12.60 22.68
CA TYR A 381 9.44 13.82 22.24
C TYR A 381 8.84 14.62 23.40
N ASP A 382 8.68 14.03 24.58
CA ASP A 382 8.06 14.64 25.76
C ASP A 382 8.52 13.92 27.05
N ASP A 383 8.02 14.34 28.21
CA ASP A 383 8.29 13.68 29.48
C ASP A 383 7.87 12.19 29.45
N ILE A 384 8.82 11.32 29.84
CA ILE A 384 8.67 9.87 29.92
C ILE A 384 8.58 9.36 31.36
N SER A 385 8.43 10.24 32.35
CA SER A 385 8.35 9.89 33.78
C SER A 385 7.22 8.92 34.13
N GLY A 386 6.18 8.86 33.29
CA GLY A 386 5.07 7.90 33.42
C GLY A 386 5.37 6.50 32.86
N ILE A 387 6.59 6.24 32.37
CA ILE A 387 7.06 4.95 31.87
C ILE A 387 8.16 4.43 32.79
N GLU A 388 7.88 3.32 33.48
CA GLU A 388 8.90 2.60 34.25
C GLU A 388 9.76 1.75 33.32
N PHE A 389 11.09 1.86 33.46
CA PHE A 389 12.05 1.02 32.76
C PHE A 389 12.73 0.08 33.75
N LYS A 390 12.67 -1.23 33.46
CA LYS A 390 13.23 -2.28 34.32
C LYS A 390 13.93 -3.38 33.53
N ASN A 391 15.17 -3.70 33.89
CA ASN A 391 15.93 -4.82 33.31
C ASN A 391 15.96 -4.84 31.76
N ASN A 392 16.04 -3.67 31.12
CA ASN A 392 16.24 -3.57 29.68
C ASN A 392 17.74 -3.50 29.35
N PHE A 393 18.14 -4.10 28.24
CA PHE A 393 19.52 -4.16 27.80
C PHE A 393 19.68 -3.47 26.45
N VAL A 394 20.72 -2.65 26.32
CA VAL A 394 21.07 -1.98 25.08
C VAL A 394 22.54 -2.26 24.74
N ALA A 395 22.84 -2.39 23.45
CA ALA A 395 24.22 -2.54 22.99
C ALA A 395 25.06 -1.29 23.37
N GLU A 396 26.35 -1.50 23.68
CA GLU A 396 27.21 -0.44 24.24
C GLU A 396 27.30 0.83 23.38
N ASN A 397 27.24 0.67 22.05
CA ASN A 397 27.32 1.78 21.10
C ASN A 397 26.08 2.68 21.11
N ILE A 398 24.93 2.20 21.60
CA ILE A 398 23.68 2.97 21.54
C ILE A 398 23.67 4.09 22.58
N ASN A 399 23.28 5.29 22.16
CA ASN A 399 22.99 6.39 23.06
C ASN A 399 21.62 6.19 23.73
N ALA A 400 21.62 6.03 25.05
CA ALA A 400 20.44 5.81 25.87
C ALA A 400 20.57 6.48 27.25
N GLU A 401 21.32 7.58 27.35
CA GLU A 401 21.64 8.24 28.63
C GLU A 401 20.40 8.75 29.38
N GLN A 402 19.32 9.04 28.64
CA GLN A 402 18.04 9.50 29.19
C GLN A 402 17.14 8.35 29.70
N LEU A 403 17.57 7.09 29.54
CA LEU A 403 16.78 5.91 29.86
C LEU A 403 17.44 5.08 30.98
N ASN A 404 16.63 4.52 31.87
CA ASN A 404 17.10 3.58 32.89
C ASN A 404 17.29 2.18 32.30
N VAL A 405 18.40 1.96 31.60
CA VAL A 405 18.75 0.72 30.89
C VAL A 405 20.19 0.26 31.20
N THR A 406 20.46 -1.03 31.03
CA THR A 406 21.80 -1.59 31.18
C THR A 406 22.50 -1.63 29.83
N LYS A 407 23.59 -0.87 29.68
CA LYS A 407 24.49 -1.03 28.53
C LYS A 407 25.36 -2.28 28.73
N THR A 408 25.46 -3.13 27.70
CA THR A 408 26.33 -4.31 27.73
C THR A 408 26.76 -4.72 26.33
N GLU A 409 27.79 -5.55 26.24
CA GLU A 409 28.19 -6.16 24.98
C GLU A 409 27.09 -7.14 24.52
N ILE A 410 26.49 -6.82 23.37
CA ILE A 410 25.45 -7.61 22.73
C ILE A 410 25.88 -7.86 21.29
N THR A 411 25.89 -9.13 20.90
CA THR A 411 26.14 -9.56 19.53
C THR A 411 24.94 -10.34 19.00
N ALA A 412 24.80 -10.40 17.68
CA ALA A 412 23.70 -11.08 17.03
C ALA A 412 24.17 -11.81 15.77
N THR A 413 23.69 -13.04 15.59
CA THR A 413 23.94 -13.84 14.39
C THR A 413 22.63 -14.44 13.88
N LYS A 414 22.38 -14.43 12.56
CA LYS A 414 21.15 -15.03 12.01
C LYS A 414 21.25 -16.55 12.08
N ASN A 415 20.21 -17.21 12.58
CA ASN A 415 20.04 -18.66 12.42
C ASN A 415 19.49 -19.02 11.03
N GLU A 416 19.25 -20.32 10.79
CA GLU A 416 18.71 -20.83 9.52
C GLU A 416 17.34 -20.27 9.14
N ASN A 417 16.56 -19.79 10.11
CA ASN A 417 15.23 -19.19 9.92
C ASN A 417 15.28 -17.67 9.75
N GLY A 418 16.47 -17.08 9.63
CA GLY A 418 16.67 -15.63 9.47
C GLY A 418 16.47 -14.82 10.76
N ILE A 419 16.26 -15.48 11.91
CA ILE A 419 16.17 -14.82 13.22
C ILE A 419 17.57 -14.57 13.77
N TYR A 420 17.86 -13.33 14.11
CA TYR A 420 19.04 -12.96 14.89
C TYR A 420 18.98 -13.55 16.31
N GLU A 421 19.85 -14.49 16.60
CA GLU A 421 20.10 -15.00 17.94
C GLU A 421 21.04 -14.08 18.68
N ILE A 422 20.57 -13.61 19.84
CA ILE A 422 21.32 -12.69 20.70
C ILE A 422 22.29 -13.48 21.59
N THR A 423 23.55 -13.05 21.61
CA THR A 423 24.58 -13.50 22.55
C THR A 423 25.11 -12.31 23.33
N GLY A 424 25.26 -12.44 24.66
CA GLY A 424 25.70 -11.36 25.55
C GLY A 424 25.12 -11.48 26.96
N ALA A 425 25.48 -10.56 27.84
CA ALA A 425 25.04 -10.54 29.25
C ALA A 425 23.63 -9.92 29.41
N VAL A 426 22.65 -10.44 28.66
CA VAL A 426 21.26 -9.94 28.66
C VAL A 426 20.34 -10.64 29.67
N ASN A 427 20.87 -11.55 30.50
CA ASN A 427 20.16 -12.20 31.61
C ASN A 427 18.78 -12.81 31.24
N GLY A 428 18.63 -13.35 30.03
CA GLY A 428 17.37 -13.93 29.55
C GLY A 428 16.31 -12.91 29.12
N ALA A 429 16.66 -11.62 29.05
CA ALA A 429 15.84 -10.59 28.42
C ALA A 429 15.75 -10.77 26.90
N GLY A 430 14.73 -10.18 26.31
CA GLY A 430 14.41 -10.27 24.89
C GLY A 430 13.43 -11.38 24.56
N SER A 431 13.12 -11.48 23.28
CA SER A 431 12.22 -12.47 22.71
C SER A 431 12.85 -13.86 22.72
N SER A 432 12.01 -14.86 23.02
CA SER A 432 12.36 -16.28 22.98
C SER A 432 12.19 -16.92 21.60
N ILE A 433 11.73 -16.15 20.60
CA ILE A 433 11.43 -16.64 19.26
C ILE A 433 12.71 -17.12 18.56
N LYS A 434 12.64 -18.32 17.98
CA LYS A 434 13.72 -18.93 17.17
C LYS A 434 13.35 -19.17 15.71
N ALA A 435 12.05 -19.19 15.41
CA ALA A 435 11.50 -19.28 14.07
C ALA A 435 10.14 -18.57 14.04
N ALA A 436 9.84 -17.91 12.92
CA ALA A 436 8.50 -17.37 12.69
C ALA A 436 7.47 -18.51 12.63
N ALA A 437 6.38 -18.39 13.39
CA ALA A 437 5.33 -19.40 13.40
C ALA A 437 4.51 -19.41 12.09
N ALA A 438 4.37 -18.25 11.44
CA ALA A 438 3.70 -18.10 10.16
C ALA A 438 4.71 -17.73 9.08
N ASN A 439 4.65 -18.40 7.94
CA ASN A 439 5.51 -18.13 6.80
C ASN A 439 4.76 -18.38 5.49
N ALA A 440 5.43 -18.11 4.37
CA ALA A 440 4.85 -18.30 3.06
C ALA A 440 4.45 -19.75 2.76
N GLU A 441 5.04 -20.77 3.41
CA GLU A 441 4.75 -22.18 3.14
C GLU A 441 3.55 -22.71 3.90
N ASN A 442 3.36 -22.27 5.16
CA ASN A 442 2.32 -22.78 6.06
C ASN A 442 1.06 -21.90 6.15
N THR A 443 0.98 -20.82 5.37
CA THR A 443 -0.20 -19.94 5.30
C THR A 443 -0.83 -19.92 3.91
N GLY A 444 -2.11 -19.54 3.85
CA GLY A 444 -2.88 -19.54 2.62
C GLY A 444 -3.10 -20.95 2.08
N VAL A 445 -3.09 -21.10 0.76
CA VAL A 445 -3.32 -22.37 0.08
C VAL A 445 -2.07 -22.84 -0.68
N ASN A 446 -1.90 -24.17 -0.82
CA ASN A 446 -0.80 -24.78 -1.57
C ASN A 446 -1.15 -25.08 -3.03
N TRP A 447 -2.44 -25.05 -3.39
CA TRP A 447 -2.95 -25.38 -4.72
C TRP A 447 -3.12 -24.16 -5.63
N TYR A 448 -2.88 -22.95 -5.11
CA TYR A 448 -2.87 -21.71 -5.87
C TYR A 448 -1.47 -21.08 -5.84
N SER A 449 -1.01 -20.56 -6.97
CA SER A 449 0.35 -20.04 -7.08
C SER A 449 0.48 -18.68 -6.38
N LYS A 450 1.49 -18.57 -5.51
CA LYS A 450 1.85 -17.33 -4.79
C LYS A 450 2.86 -16.50 -5.60
N GLN A 451 2.55 -16.20 -6.85
CA GLN A 451 3.47 -15.40 -7.68
C GLN A 451 3.43 -13.93 -7.27
N LEU A 452 4.58 -13.34 -7.01
CA LEU A 452 4.75 -11.88 -6.95
C LEU A 452 4.49 -11.31 -8.36
N ARG A 453 3.54 -10.38 -8.50
CA ARG A 453 3.11 -9.86 -9.81
C ARG A 453 3.58 -8.44 -10.09
N ASN A 454 4.43 -8.34 -11.09
CA ASN A 454 4.48 -7.41 -12.23
C ASN A 454 5.91 -7.55 -12.77
N LYS A 455 6.05 -7.84 -14.06
CA LYS A 455 7.38 -7.90 -14.68
C LYS A 455 7.94 -6.48 -14.71
N ASP A 456 9.06 -6.28 -14.01
CA ASP A 456 9.76 -5.00 -14.06
C ASP A 456 10.38 -4.81 -15.46
N PHE A 457 10.85 -3.59 -15.73
CA PHE A 457 11.51 -3.24 -16.98
C PHE A 457 12.65 -4.22 -17.32
N GLY A 458 12.77 -4.59 -18.59
CA GLY A 458 13.87 -5.41 -19.09
C GLY A 458 13.87 -6.89 -18.69
N THR A 459 12.80 -7.39 -18.06
CA THR A 459 12.65 -8.81 -17.70
C THR A 459 12.10 -9.69 -18.83
N GLY A 460 11.67 -9.08 -19.93
CA GLY A 460 11.17 -9.72 -21.14
C GLY A 460 12.26 -9.92 -22.20
N LYS A 461 11.83 -10.10 -23.46
CA LYS A 461 12.72 -10.23 -24.62
C LYS A 461 13.04 -8.85 -25.20
N SER A 462 14.14 -8.77 -25.95
CA SER A 462 14.45 -7.61 -26.78
C SER A 462 13.80 -7.73 -28.16
N ILE A 463 13.26 -6.62 -28.67
CA ILE A 463 12.62 -6.49 -29.98
C ILE A 463 13.35 -5.36 -30.71
N GLU A 464 14.03 -5.68 -31.81
CA GLU A 464 14.71 -4.69 -32.63
C GLU A 464 13.70 -3.83 -33.40
N VAL A 465 13.90 -2.51 -33.42
CA VAL A 465 13.03 -1.56 -34.11
C VAL A 465 13.87 -0.63 -34.98
N LYS A 466 13.57 -0.61 -36.28
CA LYS A 466 14.19 0.31 -37.25
C LYS A 466 13.46 1.65 -37.33
N PRO A 467 14.16 2.74 -37.72
CA PRO A 467 13.54 4.03 -37.94
C PRO A 467 12.41 3.94 -38.98
N GLY A 468 11.42 4.82 -38.86
CA GLY A 468 10.30 4.86 -39.79
C GLY A 468 8.99 5.28 -39.13
N LEU A 469 7.97 5.42 -39.99
CA LEU A 469 6.63 5.80 -39.59
C LEU A 469 5.94 4.64 -38.84
N ASN A 470 5.52 4.89 -37.60
CA ASN A 470 4.83 3.99 -36.68
C ASN A 470 5.54 2.67 -36.35
N THR A 471 6.80 2.47 -36.76
CA THR A 471 7.55 1.22 -36.50
C THR A 471 7.66 0.92 -35.01
N LEU A 472 7.85 1.95 -34.18
CA LEU A 472 7.89 1.84 -32.73
C LEU A 472 6.56 1.36 -32.14
N LEU A 473 5.44 1.90 -32.63
CA LEU A 473 4.10 1.51 -32.19
C LEU A 473 3.76 0.08 -32.64
N GLU A 474 4.15 -0.30 -33.86
CA GLU A 474 3.96 -1.66 -34.37
C GLU A 474 4.74 -2.69 -33.55
N ALA A 475 5.97 -2.38 -33.17
CA ALA A 475 6.77 -3.23 -32.29
C ALA A 475 6.16 -3.33 -30.88
N TYR A 476 5.67 -2.21 -30.33
CA TYR A 476 4.99 -2.19 -29.04
C TYR A 476 3.72 -3.04 -29.03
N ASN A 477 2.89 -2.96 -30.08
CA ASN A 477 1.67 -3.77 -30.19
C ASN A 477 1.94 -5.29 -30.24
N GLN A 478 3.18 -5.70 -30.52
CA GLN A 478 3.63 -7.10 -30.53
C GLN A 478 4.45 -7.48 -29.28
N SER A 479 4.67 -6.53 -28.38
CA SER A 479 5.45 -6.69 -27.15
C SER A 479 4.61 -7.23 -25.99
N ALA A 480 5.28 -7.86 -25.03
CA ALA A 480 4.71 -8.25 -23.75
C ALA A 480 5.26 -7.40 -22.60
N SER A 481 4.61 -7.47 -21.44
CA SER A 481 5.09 -6.85 -20.20
C SER A 481 6.55 -7.23 -19.91
N GLY A 482 7.40 -6.21 -19.73
CA GLY A 482 8.82 -6.33 -19.43
C GLY A 482 9.73 -6.40 -20.66
N ASP A 483 9.19 -6.48 -21.88
CA ASP A 483 9.99 -6.46 -23.11
C ASP A 483 10.74 -5.13 -23.30
N VAL A 484 11.77 -5.16 -24.16
CA VAL A 484 12.61 -4.02 -24.51
C VAL A 484 12.56 -3.77 -26.00
N LEU A 485 12.10 -2.60 -26.43
CA LEU A 485 12.17 -2.12 -27.80
C LEU A 485 13.55 -1.47 -28.01
N VAL A 486 14.42 -2.13 -28.75
CA VAL A 486 15.79 -1.67 -29.04
C VAL A 486 15.80 -0.93 -30.36
N LEU A 487 16.01 0.39 -30.31
CA LEU A 487 16.10 1.24 -31.50
C LEU A 487 17.48 1.03 -32.13
N SER A 488 17.50 0.32 -33.26
CA SER A 488 18.73 -0.27 -33.81
C SER A 488 19.63 0.71 -34.55
N GLU A 489 19.07 1.81 -35.05
CA GLU A 489 19.75 2.76 -35.93
C GLU A 489 19.38 4.19 -35.50
N ALA A 490 20.29 5.13 -35.75
CA ALA A 490 19.94 6.55 -35.66
C ALA A 490 18.92 6.90 -36.76
N GLY A 491 18.03 7.84 -36.48
CA GLY A 491 17.00 8.29 -37.41
C GLY A 491 15.68 8.60 -36.73
N ASP A 492 14.69 8.92 -37.55
CA ASP A 492 13.37 9.35 -37.07
C ASP A 492 12.44 8.15 -36.86
N TYR A 493 11.90 8.06 -35.66
CA TYR A 493 10.85 7.12 -35.25
C TYR A 493 9.56 7.92 -35.06
N ALA A 494 8.95 8.27 -36.20
CA ALA A 494 7.78 9.12 -36.26
C ALA A 494 6.49 8.36 -35.92
N MET A 495 5.64 8.93 -35.08
CA MET A 495 4.35 8.35 -34.68
C MET A 495 3.21 9.28 -35.11
N GLU A 496 2.28 8.75 -35.92
CA GLU A 496 1.07 9.47 -36.34
C GLU A 496 -0.19 8.96 -35.63
N LYS A 497 -0.05 7.89 -34.83
CA LYS A 497 -1.12 7.23 -34.08
C LYS A 497 -0.87 7.37 -32.59
N LYS A 498 -1.93 7.20 -31.79
CA LYS A 498 -1.83 7.19 -30.33
C LYS A 498 -0.96 6.03 -29.86
N PHE A 499 -0.11 6.28 -28.87
CA PHE A 499 0.70 5.25 -28.23
C PHE A 499 0.24 5.05 -26.79
N GLU A 500 -0.66 4.08 -26.60
CA GLU A 500 -1.25 3.77 -25.30
C GLU A 500 -0.48 2.63 -24.62
N ILE A 501 0.20 2.95 -23.53
CA ILE A 501 1.06 2.03 -22.79
C ILE A 501 0.24 1.32 -21.71
N SER A 502 -0.10 0.05 -21.92
CA SER A 502 -0.94 -0.78 -21.06
C SER A 502 -0.16 -1.86 -20.29
N HIS A 503 1.15 -1.98 -20.55
CA HIS A 503 2.06 -2.86 -19.82
C HIS A 503 3.44 -2.21 -19.68
N PRO A 504 4.28 -2.63 -18.72
CA PRO A 504 5.66 -2.17 -18.60
C PRO A 504 6.46 -2.42 -19.87
N ILE A 505 7.09 -1.37 -20.41
CA ILE A 505 7.91 -1.42 -21.63
C ILE A 505 9.14 -0.51 -21.50
N SER A 506 10.28 -0.98 -22.00
CA SER A 506 11.48 -0.17 -22.17
C SER A 506 11.70 0.17 -23.64
N ILE A 507 12.01 1.42 -23.95
CA ILE A 507 12.41 1.90 -25.28
C ILE A 507 13.84 2.43 -25.16
N VAL A 508 14.77 1.73 -25.77
CA VAL A 508 16.21 1.90 -25.51
C VAL A 508 16.96 2.03 -26.82
N ALA A 509 17.79 3.06 -26.96
CA ALA A 509 18.71 3.17 -28.09
C ALA A 509 19.80 2.10 -28.05
N ALA A 510 20.17 1.57 -29.21
CA ALA A 510 21.34 0.71 -29.34
C ALA A 510 22.61 1.44 -28.87
N LYS A 511 23.63 0.69 -28.45
CA LYS A 511 24.91 1.29 -28.02
C LYS A 511 25.71 1.79 -29.23
N GLY A 512 26.33 2.97 -29.09
CA GLY A 512 27.29 3.48 -30.08
C GLY A 512 26.66 4.12 -31.32
N ILE A 513 25.35 4.41 -31.30
CA ILE A 513 24.67 5.20 -32.33
C ILE A 513 24.36 6.60 -31.79
N ASP A 514 24.15 7.55 -32.71
CA ASP A 514 23.53 8.83 -32.36
C ASP A 514 22.12 8.58 -31.82
N LYS A 515 21.64 9.47 -30.93
CA LYS A 515 20.34 9.33 -30.27
C LYS A 515 19.22 9.26 -31.33
N PRO A 516 18.45 8.15 -31.38
CA PRO A 516 17.24 8.07 -32.21
C PRO A 516 16.23 9.16 -31.85
N ARG A 517 15.57 9.74 -32.86
CA ARG A 517 14.63 10.85 -32.69
C ARG A 517 13.21 10.33 -32.61
N LEU A 518 12.55 10.53 -31.47
CA LEU A 518 11.14 10.22 -31.26
C LEU A 518 10.30 11.45 -31.61
N LEU A 519 9.44 11.31 -32.61
CA LEU A 519 8.58 12.37 -33.13
C LEU A 519 7.13 11.93 -33.03
N SER A 520 6.20 12.83 -32.69
CA SER A 520 4.76 12.53 -32.71
C SER A 520 3.94 13.64 -33.33
N SER A 521 2.93 13.26 -34.12
CA SER A 521 1.92 14.19 -34.65
C SER A 521 0.66 14.22 -33.78
N LYS A 522 0.71 13.61 -32.59
CA LYS A 522 -0.37 13.61 -31.59
C LYS A 522 -0.10 14.62 -30.50
N GLN A 523 -1.18 15.16 -29.92
CA GLN A 523 -1.07 16.05 -28.75
C GLN A 523 -0.41 15.35 -27.56
N GLU A 524 -0.62 14.05 -27.41
CA GLU A 524 0.02 13.19 -26.41
C GLU A 524 0.85 12.14 -27.16
N MET A 525 2.17 12.13 -27.01
CA MET A 525 3.04 11.16 -27.67
C MET A 525 2.85 9.76 -27.06
N PHE A 526 2.94 9.66 -25.74
CA PHE A 526 2.70 8.46 -24.95
C PHE A 526 1.60 8.72 -23.92
N THR A 527 0.67 7.77 -23.77
CA THR A 527 -0.32 7.79 -22.70
C THR A 527 -0.19 6.51 -21.88
N ILE A 528 0.26 6.63 -20.63
CA ILE A 528 0.35 5.50 -19.69
C ILE A 528 -1.06 5.17 -19.20
N GLN A 529 -1.55 4.00 -19.62
CA GLN A 529 -2.84 3.43 -19.24
C GLN A 529 -2.70 2.54 -17.99
N ASN A 530 -3.83 2.09 -17.45
CA ASN A 530 -3.85 1.20 -16.31
C ASN A 530 -3.05 -0.10 -16.58
N GLY A 531 -2.03 -0.37 -15.76
CA GLY A 531 -1.07 -1.47 -15.95
C GLY A 531 0.19 -1.10 -16.72
N GLY A 532 0.24 0.08 -17.34
CA GLY A 532 1.39 0.58 -18.08
C GLY A 532 2.52 1.11 -17.20
N SER A 533 3.73 1.06 -17.72
CA SER A 533 4.91 1.77 -17.19
C SER A 533 5.90 1.97 -18.34
N LEU A 534 6.63 3.08 -18.34
CA LEU A 534 7.50 3.47 -19.45
C LEU A 534 8.93 3.72 -18.99
N GLN A 535 9.91 3.11 -19.66
CA GLN A 535 11.30 3.52 -19.61
C GLN A 535 11.75 4.03 -20.98
N LEU A 536 12.31 5.24 -21.02
CA LEU A 536 12.96 5.83 -22.19
C LEU A 536 14.45 5.96 -21.90
N LYS A 537 15.31 5.42 -22.78
CA LYS A 537 16.75 5.47 -22.58
C LYS A 537 17.54 5.76 -23.84
N GLY A 538 18.38 6.81 -23.77
CA GLY A 538 19.33 7.14 -24.83
C GLY A 538 18.70 7.71 -26.11
N VAL A 539 17.51 8.31 -26.01
CA VAL A 539 16.76 8.85 -27.17
C VAL A 539 16.72 10.38 -27.16
N GLU A 540 16.51 10.98 -28.32
CA GLU A 540 16.09 12.37 -28.45
C GLU A 540 14.56 12.41 -28.62
N ILE A 541 13.89 13.25 -27.85
CA ILE A 541 12.45 13.50 -27.94
C ILE A 541 12.29 14.92 -28.44
N ASN A 542 11.65 15.08 -29.60
CA ASN A 542 11.54 16.38 -30.25
C ASN A 542 10.07 16.72 -30.58
N GLY A 543 9.67 17.93 -30.22
CA GLY A 543 8.30 18.44 -30.41
C GLY A 543 7.99 18.97 -31.81
N GLU A 544 8.93 18.99 -32.76
CA GLU A 544 8.77 19.61 -34.09
C GLU A 544 7.58 19.09 -34.90
N MET A 545 7.23 17.80 -34.77
CA MET A 545 6.12 17.18 -35.48
C MET A 545 4.78 17.33 -34.73
N SER A 546 4.82 17.83 -33.50
CA SER A 546 3.63 17.97 -32.66
C SER A 546 2.65 18.96 -33.28
N PRO A 547 1.33 18.74 -33.10
CA PRO A 547 0.34 19.63 -33.69
C PRO A 547 0.46 21.03 -33.08
N ASP A 548 0.22 22.07 -33.88
CA ASP A 548 0.12 23.45 -33.41
C ASP A 548 -1.18 23.66 -32.59
N LEU A 549 -1.20 23.09 -31.39
CA LEU A 549 -2.30 23.11 -30.45
C LEU A 549 -1.77 23.37 -29.05
N THR A 550 -2.54 24.16 -28.31
CA THR A 550 -2.26 24.39 -26.89
C THR A 550 -2.40 23.11 -26.08
N GLY A 551 -1.51 22.89 -25.12
CA GLY A 551 -1.67 21.81 -24.15
C GLY A 551 -1.11 20.47 -24.59
N ASN A 552 -0.20 20.43 -25.57
CA ASN A 552 0.52 19.22 -25.95
C ASN A 552 1.30 18.63 -24.76
N CYS A 553 1.61 17.34 -24.83
CA CYS A 553 2.36 16.63 -23.82
C CYS A 553 3.15 15.46 -24.43
N ILE A 554 4.36 15.19 -23.95
CA ILE A 554 5.09 13.98 -24.39
C ILE A 554 4.52 12.74 -23.71
N VAL A 555 4.43 12.75 -22.37
CA VAL A 555 3.92 11.64 -21.59
C VAL A 555 2.72 12.11 -20.78
N SER A 556 1.58 11.47 -20.98
CA SER A 556 0.41 11.65 -20.13
C SER A 556 0.10 10.36 -19.38
N THR A 557 -0.58 10.46 -18.23
CA THR A 557 -1.31 9.30 -17.70
C THR A 557 -2.72 9.23 -18.29
N SER A 558 -3.44 8.14 -18.04
CA SER A 558 -4.85 8.02 -18.38
C SER A 558 -5.66 9.19 -17.83
N HIS A 559 -6.56 9.73 -18.65
CA HIS A 559 -7.52 10.77 -18.23
C HIS A 559 -8.60 10.21 -17.28
N TYR A 560 -8.69 8.89 -17.18
CA TYR A 560 -9.54 8.14 -16.25
C TYR A 560 -8.70 7.50 -15.14
N SER A 561 -9.35 7.09 -14.06
CA SER A 561 -8.66 6.48 -12.91
C SER A 561 -7.81 5.26 -13.31
N MET A 562 -6.65 5.14 -12.66
CA MET A 562 -5.79 3.97 -12.75
C MET A 562 -5.68 3.34 -11.37
N ASN A 563 -6.08 2.08 -11.25
CA ASN A 563 -5.87 1.31 -10.04
C ASN A 563 -4.48 0.66 -9.98
N CYS A 564 -3.72 0.55 -11.06
CA CYS A 564 -2.31 0.16 -11.01
C CYS A 564 -1.43 1.38 -10.77
N ASN A 565 -0.44 1.27 -9.90
CA ASN A 565 0.65 2.24 -9.87
C ASN A 565 1.52 2.09 -11.13
N TYR A 566 2.10 3.20 -11.61
CA TYR A 566 2.99 3.19 -12.77
C TYR A 566 4.41 3.66 -12.43
N LYS A 567 5.37 3.36 -13.29
CA LYS A 567 6.73 3.92 -13.28
C LYS A 567 6.99 4.70 -14.57
N LEU A 568 7.68 5.83 -14.46
CA LEU A 568 8.25 6.56 -15.61
C LEU A 568 9.75 6.77 -15.37
N MET A 569 10.58 6.10 -16.17
CA MET A 569 12.05 6.21 -16.11
C MET A 569 12.56 6.89 -17.38
N VAL A 570 13.26 8.02 -17.25
CA VAL A 570 13.83 8.76 -18.39
C VAL A 570 15.32 8.93 -18.14
N GLU A 571 16.12 8.25 -18.94
CA GLU A 571 17.56 8.10 -18.72
C GLU A 571 18.36 8.47 -19.97
N ASP A 572 19.42 9.25 -19.81
CA ASP A 572 20.36 9.56 -20.90
C ASP A 572 19.67 10.18 -22.14
N CYS A 573 18.52 10.85 -21.95
CA CYS A 573 17.68 11.40 -23.03
C CYS A 573 17.93 12.90 -23.28
N ASP A 574 17.74 13.33 -24.53
CA ASP A 574 17.61 14.76 -24.89
C ASP A 574 16.14 15.07 -25.15
N VAL A 575 15.62 16.16 -24.60
CA VAL A 575 14.24 16.64 -24.83
C VAL A 575 14.30 18.07 -25.32
N LYS A 576 13.82 18.33 -26.53
CA LYS A 576 13.99 19.62 -27.20
C LYS A 576 12.73 20.07 -27.93
N ASP A 577 12.60 21.37 -28.09
CA ASP A 577 11.64 22.03 -28.99
C ASP A 577 10.18 21.62 -28.71
N LEU A 578 9.84 21.57 -27.43
CA LEU A 578 8.46 21.43 -26.96
C LEU A 578 7.82 22.81 -26.87
N ASP A 579 7.77 23.51 -28.02
CA ASP A 579 7.44 24.93 -28.07
C ASP A 579 6.55 25.35 -29.26
N VAL A 580 6.09 24.39 -30.06
CA VAL A 580 5.17 24.64 -31.19
C VAL A 580 3.96 25.49 -30.81
N ASN A 581 3.44 25.32 -29.59
CA ASN A 581 2.44 26.19 -28.98
C ASN A 581 2.57 26.17 -27.45
N LYS A 582 1.85 27.05 -26.75
CA LYS A 582 1.90 27.21 -25.29
C LYS A 582 1.40 25.96 -24.52
N PHE A 583 1.89 25.81 -23.29
CA PHE A 583 1.56 24.71 -22.37
C PHE A 583 1.92 23.33 -22.92
N PHE A 584 3.06 23.22 -23.60
CA PHE A 584 3.60 21.95 -24.02
C PHE A 584 4.42 21.33 -22.87
N ASP A 585 3.81 20.38 -22.18
CA ASP A 585 4.39 19.71 -21.01
C ASP A 585 5.24 18.50 -21.43
N PHE A 586 6.21 18.09 -20.60
CA PHE A 586 6.84 16.78 -20.78
C PHE A 586 6.01 15.66 -20.16
N LEU A 587 5.76 15.69 -18.84
CA LEU A 587 4.84 14.80 -18.14
C LEU A 587 3.63 15.56 -17.62
N ARG A 588 2.42 15.08 -17.96
CA ARG A 588 1.16 15.47 -17.34
C ARG A 588 0.48 14.27 -16.69
N SER A 589 0.45 14.25 -15.36
CA SER A 589 -0.43 13.32 -14.64
C SER A 589 -1.87 13.81 -14.65
N TYR A 590 -2.81 12.91 -14.33
CA TYR A 590 -4.23 13.19 -14.15
C TYR A 590 -4.71 12.62 -12.81
N LYS A 591 -5.85 13.13 -12.33
CA LYS A 591 -6.48 12.69 -11.09
C LYS A 591 -6.65 11.17 -11.02
N SER A 592 -6.51 10.64 -9.81
CA SER A 592 -6.64 9.23 -9.48
C SER A 592 -5.64 8.32 -10.22
N THR A 593 -4.49 8.88 -10.60
CA THR A 593 -3.32 8.15 -11.09
C THR A 593 -2.16 8.34 -10.11
N HIS A 594 -1.35 7.30 -9.92
CA HIS A 594 -0.29 7.31 -8.92
C HIS A 594 0.97 6.63 -9.45
N ALA A 595 2.08 7.37 -9.47
CA ALA A 595 3.39 6.84 -9.81
C ALA A 595 4.02 6.21 -8.57
N ASP A 596 4.51 4.98 -8.71
CA ASP A 596 5.49 4.43 -7.78
C ASP A 596 6.78 5.24 -7.88
N THR A 597 7.29 5.48 -9.10
CA THR A 597 8.49 6.30 -9.29
C THR A 597 8.44 7.08 -10.61
N VAL A 598 8.84 8.35 -10.54
CA VAL A 598 9.19 9.19 -11.70
C VAL A 598 10.68 9.53 -11.59
N LEU A 599 11.48 9.10 -12.55
CA LEU A 599 12.93 9.31 -12.61
C LEU A 599 13.30 10.07 -13.88
N ILE A 600 14.08 11.14 -13.72
CA ILE A 600 14.82 11.81 -14.79
C ILE A 600 16.30 11.77 -14.41
N LYS A 601 17.12 11.15 -15.25
CA LYS A 601 18.55 10.94 -14.98
C LYS A 601 19.40 11.17 -16.22
N ASN A 602 20.49 11.94 -16.08
CA ASN A 602 21.42 12.22 -17.17
C ASN A 602 20.73 12.84 -18.40
N CYS A 603 19.73 13.69 -18.19
CA CYS A 603 18.92 14.25 -19.27
C CYS A 603 19.21 15.72 -19.54
N HIS A 604 18.97 16.15 -20.78
CA HIS A 604 19.04 17.55 -21.18
C HIS A 604 17.69 18.01 -21.76
N PHE A 605 17.03 18.92 -21.07
CA PHE A 605 15.78 19.57 -21.50
C PHE A 605 16.09 20.99 -21.97
N ASP A 606 15.67 21.35 -23.17
CA ASP A 606 15.80 22.71 -23.72
C ASP A 606 14.53 23.10 -24.48
N ASN A 607 14.12 24.37 -24.38
CA ASN A 607 12.93 24.93 -25.05
C ASN A 607 11.62 24.17 -24.75
N LEU A 608 11.03 24.41 -23.58
CA LEU A 608 9.67 23.96 -23.22
C LEU A 608 8.77 25.16 -22.92
N THR A 609 7.57 25.19 -23.50
CA THR A 609 6.57 26.23 -23.15
C THR A 609 5.66 25.87 -21.96
N GLY A 610 5.65 24.59 -21.55
CA GLY A 610 4.90 24.07 -20.41
C GLY A 610 5.80 23.67 -19.24
N HIS A 611 5.37 22.64 -18.51
CA HIS A 611 6.05 22.08 -17.33
C HIS A 611 6.83 20.81 -17.70
N VAL A 612 7.94 20.53 -17.01
CA VAL A 612 8.61 19.23 -17.17
C VAL A 612 7.83 18.13 -16.46
N LEU A 613 7.60 18.24 -15.15
CA LEU A 613 6.82 17.27 -14.38
C LEU A 613 5.62 17.93 -13.70
N ARG A 614 4.42 17.55 -14.13
CA ARG A 614 3.16 18.02 -13.55
C ARG A 614 2.46 16.92 -12.75
N LEU A 615 2.63 16.98 -11.43
CA LEU A 615 2.23 15.99 -10.42
C LEU A 615 1.38 16.67 -9.31
N ASP A 616 0.47 17.55 -9.73
CA ASP A 616 -0.27 18.51 -8.92
C ASP A 616 -1.80 18.35 -8.98
N GLU A 617 -2.31 17.24 -9.51
CA GLU A 617 -3.72 17.15 -9.89
C GLU A 617 -4.66 16.84 -8.70
N GLU A 618 -4.14 16.36 -7.56
CA GLU A 618 -4.93 15.99 -6.37
C GLU A 618 -5.21 17.18 -5.43
N THR A 619 -5.83 18.23 -5.96
CA THR A 619 -6.00 19.52 -5.26
C THR A 619 -7.19 19.59 -4.29
N ASP A 620 -7.69 18.47 -3.78
CA ASP A 620 -8.87 18.43 -2.90
C ASP A 620 -8.52 18.40 -1.40
N ASP A 621 -7.23 18.53 -1.07
CA ASP A 621 -6.70 18.59 0.30
C ASP A 621 -7.05 17.36 1.17
N ARG A 622 -7.11 16.17 0.56
CA ARG A 622 -7.43 14.90 1.26
C ARG A 622 -6.22 14.03 1.57
N GLY A 623 -4.99 14.54 1.38
CA GLY A 623 -3.76 13.77 1.54
C GLY A 623 -3.44 12.83 0.37
N ILE A 624 -4.18 12.95 -0.73
CA ILE A 624 -3.94 12.19 -1.97
C ILE A 624 -2.84 12.90 -2.77
N PHE A 625 -1.99 12.15 -3.47
CA PHE A 625 -0.92 12.70 -4.31
C PHE A 625 -0.55 11.77 -5.48
N ASN A 626 0.12 12.33 -6.49
CA ASN A 626 0.34 11.64 -7.78
C ASN A 626 1.63 10.83 -7.89
N ALA A 627 2.62 10.99 -7.00
CA ALA A 627 3.87 10.23 -7.08
C ALA A 627 4.52 9.97 -5.72
N GLU A 628 4.90 8.72 -5.48
CA GLU A 628 5.61 8.30 -4.27
C GLU A 628 7.08 8.74 -4.29
N TYR A 629 7.81 8.42 -5.37
CA TYR A 629 9.20 8.86 -5.54
C TYR A 629 9.35 9.73 -6.79
N VAL A 630 9.91 10.92 -6.63
CA VAL A 630 10.31 11.81 -7.73
C VAL A 630 11.81 12.04 -7.62
N ILE A 631 12.56 11.61 -8.64
CA ILE A 631 14.02 11.60 -8.63
C ILE A 631 14.53 12.35 -9.86
N LEU A 632 15.29 13.42 -9.64
CA LEU A 632 15.97 14.21 -10.67
C LEU A 632 17.48 14.15 -10.42
N GLU A 633 18.24 13.52 -11.31
CA GLU A 633 19.68 13.30 -11.13
C GLU A 633 20.50 13.74 -12.34
N ASN A 634 21.60 14.45 -12.10
CA ASN A 634 22.61 14.78 -13.10
C ASN A 634 22.00 15.31 -14.41
N SER A 635 21.03 16.22 -14.31
CA SER A 635 20.23 16.67 -15.45
C SER A 635 20.21 18.18 -15.59
N VAL A 636 20.09 18.66 -16.83
CA VAL A 636 20.05 20.08 -17.17
C VAL A 636 18.68 20.44 -17.72
N PHE A 637 18.07 21.48 -17.16
CA PHE A 637 16.79 22.04 -17.57
C PHE A 637 16.99 23.49 -17.98
N LYS A 638 16.80 23.79 -19.25
CA LYS A 638 17.10 25.09 -19.84
C LYS A 638 15.89 25.63 -20.61
N HIS A 639 15.63 26.94 -20.50
CA HIS A 639 14.56 27.63 -21.23
C HIS A 639 13.19 26.94 -21.08
N ILE A 640 12.81 26.69 -19.83
CA ILE A 640 11.51 26.14 -19.49
C ILE A 640 10.60 27.31 -19.08
N GLU A 641 9.56 27.60 -19.85
CA GLU A 641 8.61 28.67 -19.53
C GLU A 641 7.83 28.38 -18.24
N GLY A 642 7.43 27.11 -18.02
CA GLY A 642 6.79 26.63 -16.79
C GLY A 642 7.79 26.15 -15.73
N THR A 643 7.36 25.21 -14.88
CA THR A 643 8.19 24.64 -13.80
C THR A 643 8.91 23.37 -14.27
N VAL A 644 10.03 23.05 -13.63
CA VAL A 644 10.63 21.70 -13.74
C VAL A 644 9.80 20.68 -12.96
N LEU A 645 9.25 21.08 -11.83
CA LEU A 645 8.42 20.21 -11.00
C LEU A 645 7.27 21.00 -10.41
N ASP A 646 6.07 20.43 -10.51
CA ASP A 646 4.93 20.77 -9.64
C ASP A 646 4.49 19.50 -8.92
N LEU A 647 4.74 19.42 -7.61
CA LEU A 647 4.48 18.24 -6.78
C LEU A 647 3.63 18.63 -5.58
N TYR A 648 2.42 18.09 -5.53
CA TYR A 648 1.42 18.49 -4.56
C TYR A 648 0.88 17.31 -3.74
N ARG A 649 0.83 17.50 -2.42
CA ARG A 649 0.05 16.72 -1.46
C ARG A 649 -0.60 17.68 -0.45
N GLY A 650 -1.88 17.96 -0.64
CA GLY A 650 -2.63 18.86 0.23
C GLY A 650 -3.24 18.19 1.47
N GLY A 651 -3.82 19.00 2.36
CA GLY A 651 -4.55 18.53 3.54
C GLY A 651 -3.71 18.24 4.79
N THR A 652 -4.32 17.51 5.73
CA THR A 652 -3.74 17.19 7.05
C THR A 652 -3.64 15.69 7.34
N ASP A 653 -3.66 14.87 6.30
CA ASP A 653 -3.48 13.42 6.43
C ASP A 653 -2.04 13.08 6.86
N GLU A 654 -1.89 12.03 7.69
CA GLU A 654 -0.61 11.52 8.21
C GLU A 654 -0.46 10.01 7.98
N SER A 655 -1.29 9.43 7.11
CA SER A 655 -1.37 7.99 6.88
C SER A 655 -0.45 7.48 5.76
N THR A 656 0.17 8.40 4.99
CA THR A 656 1.00 8.07 3.83
C THR A 656 2.50 8.17 4.15
N PHE A 657 3.33 7.73 3.20
CA PHE A 657 4.80 7.77 3.31
C PHE A 657 5.39 8.95 2.54
N GLY A 658 4.97 9.12 1.28
CA GLY A 658 5.45 10.17 0.39
C GLY A 658 4.52 11.39 0.25
N PRO A 659 4.82 12.29 -0.71
CA PRO A 659 5.91 12.16 -1.67
C PRO A 659 7.32 12.20 -1.06
N THR A 660 8.25 11.50 -1.72
CA THR A 660 9.71 11.63 -1.55
C THR A 660 10.31 12.28 -2.80
N LEU A 661 10.98 13.41 -2.62
CA LEU A 661 11.67 14.16 -3.66
C LEU A 661 13.18 14.07 -3.45
N LYS A 662 13.91 13.62 -4.48
CA LYS A 662 15.38 13.64 -4.54
C LYS A 662 15.83 14.42 -5.78
N VAL A 663 16.58 15.50 -5.59
CA VAL A 663 17.19 16.29 -6.67
C VAL A 663 18.68 16.38 -6.40
N ASN A 664 19.50 15.84 -7.29
CA ASN A 664 20.96 15.86 -7.13
C ASN A 664 21.68 16.19 -8.43
N GLU A 665 22.71 17.03 -8.35
CA GLU A 665 23.60 17.33 -9.49
C GLU A 665 22.86 17.94 -10.69
N CYS A 666 21.80 18.72 -10.45
CA CYS A 666 20.99 19.31 -11.51
C CYS A 666 21.35 20.77 -11.80
N GLN A 667 20.99 21.26 -12.99
CA GLN A 667 21.07 22.68 -13.35
C GLN A 667 19.73 23.15 -13.91
N LEU A 668 19.19 24.23 -13.34
CA LEU A 668 17.98 24.90 -13.80
C LEU A 668 18.37 26.29 -14.30
N ILE A 669 18.27 26.53 -15.60
CA ILE A 669 18.73 27.75 -16.27
C ILE A 669 17.56 28.38 -17.03
N ASN A 670 17.19 29.63 -16.71
CA ASN A 670 16.05 30.32 -17.33
C ASN A 670 14.71 29.55 -17.17
N VAL A 671 14.45 29.00 -15.99
CA VAL A 671 13.25 28.21 -15.69
C VAL A 671 12.17 29.05 -15.02
N GLY A 672 10.91 28.88 -15.42
CA GLY A 672 9.72 29.47 -14.79
C GLY A 672 9.41 30.91 -15.22
N ASN A 673 10.19 31.50 -16.11
CA ASN A 673 10.04 32.91 -16.51
C ASN A 673 8.92 33.16 -17.53
N GLY A 674 8.20 32.12 -17.96
CA GLY A 674 7.08 32.23 -18.87
C GLY A 674 5.93 33.02 -18.25
N LYS A 675 5.34 33.94 -19.01
CA LYS A 675 4.22 34.80 -18.55
C LYS A 675 2.95 34.05 -18.14
N ARG A 676 2.88 32.74 -18.43
CA ARG A 676 1.72 31.88 -18.14
C ARG A 676 1.95 30.94 -16.97
N ASN A 677 3.18 30.89 -16.43
CA ASN A 677 3.49 30.21 -15.19
C ASN A 677 2.84 30.97 -14.02
N LYS A 678 1.64 30.56 -13.62
CA LYS A 678 0.90 31.19 -12.51
C LYS A 678 1.50 30.83 -11.15
N GLU A 679 2.18 29.70 -11.05
CA GLU A 679 2.87 29.24 -9.85
C GLU A 679 4.03 30.14 -9.44
N ASN A 680 4.55 30.93 -10.40
CA ASN A 680 5.65 31.87 -10.18
C ASN A 680 6.88 31.19 -9.53
N GLY A 681 7.13 29.93 -9.88
CA GLY A 681 8.23 29.11 -9.39
C GLY A 681 8.99 28.43 -10.51
N SER A 682 10.22 27.99 -10.22
CA SER A 682 10.93 27.00 -11.04
C SER A 682 10.60 25.58 -10.60
N MET A 683 10.26 25.41 -9.32
CA MET A 683 9.80 24.17 -8.71
C MET A 683 8.77 24.49 -7.62
N MET A 684 7.69 23.71 -7.56
CA MET A 684 6.66 23.76 -6.51
C MET A 684 6.69 22.45 -5.72
N VAL A 685 6.92 22.56 -4.42
CA VAL A 685 7.07 21.43 -3.50
C VAL A 685 6.09 21.61 -2.36
N HIS A 686 4.88 21.07 -2.48
CA HIS A 686 3.80 21.21 -1.51
C HIS A 686 3.52 19.89 -0.80
N GLY A 687 3.68 19.87 0.53
CA GLY A 687 3.33 18.73 1.39
C GLY A 687 4.18 17.48 1.22
N VAL A 688 5.33 17.60 0.55
CA VAL A 688 6.33 16.54 0.40
C VAL A 688 6.91 16.15 1.77
N GLN A 689 6.95 14.83 2.04
CA GLN A 689 7.29 14.29 3.36
C GLN A 689 8.80 14.07 3.53
N VAL A 690 9.51 13.80 2.43
CA VAL A 690 10.97 13.71 2.41
C VAL A 690 11.47 14.46 1.18
N CYS A 691 12.30 15.48 1.38
CA CYS A 691 12.82 16.33 0.32
C CYS A 691 14.33 16.52 0.49
N TYR A 692 15.11 16.02 -0.47
CA TYR A 692 16.54 16.22 -0.54
C TYR A 692 16.89 16.92 -1.85
N ILE A 693 17.45 18.12 -1.75
CA ILE A 693 17.97 18.87 -2.90
C ILE A 693 19.44 19.13 -2.65
N SER A 694 20.30 18.52 -3.45
CA SER A 694 21.75 18.62 -3.30
C SER A 694 22.47 18.97 -4.59
N ASN A 695 23.62 19.65 -4.47
CA ASN A 695 24.55 19.89 -5.58
C ASN A 695 23.88 20.49 -6.82
N THR A 696 22.88 21.36 -6.64
CA THR A 696 22.00 21.85 -7.71
C THR A 696 22.14 23.35 -7.88
N ARG A 697 22.17 23.82 -9.14
CA ARG A 697 22.30 25.24 -9.48
C ARG A 697 21.04 25.78 -10.14
N PHE A 698 20.56 26.92 -9.65
CA PHE A 698 19.43 27.68 -10.19
C PHE A 698 19.98 29.00 -10.74
N VAL A 699 19.89 29.22 -12.05
CA VAL A 699 20.44 30.40 -12.74
C VAL A 699 19.31 31.12 -13.47
N ASN A 700 19.13 32.41 -13.18
CA ASN A 700 18.10 33.27 -13.78
C ASN A 700 16.73 32.58 -13.83
N SER A 701 16.38 31.88 -12.75
CA SER A 701 15.19 31.05 -12.67
C SER A 701 14.27 31.58 -11.59
N LYS A 702 12.97 31.38 -11.75
CA LYS A 702 12.00 31.62 -10.68
C LYS A 702 12.36 30.84 -9.41
N PRO A 703 11.77 31.19 -8.25
CA PRO A 703 12.14 30.58 -7.00
C PRO A 703 11.85 29.07 -6.92
N LEU A 704 12.60 28.39 -6.06
CA LEU A 704 12.17 27.13 -5.44
C LEU A 704 11.11 27.44 -4.38
N ASN A 705 9.87 26.98 -4.56
CA ASN A 705 8.79 27.18 -3.59
C ASN A 705 8.61 25.92 -2.71
N LEU A 706 8.76 26.08 -1.41
CA LEU A 706 8.56 25.04 -0.40
C LEU A 706 7.31 25.37 0.41
N HIS A 707 6.33 24.47 0.40
CA HIS A 707 5.16 24.56 1.26
C HIS A 707 5.11 23.32 2.16
N LEU A 708 5.69 23.45 3.35
CA LEU A 708 5.78 22.37 4.32
C LEU A 708 4.44 22.23 5.05
N THR A 709 3.89 21.02 5.10
CA THR A 709 2.63 20.69 5.77
C THR A 709 2.90 19.92 7.06
N ASN A 710 1.84 19.43 7.70
CA ASN A 710 1.93 18.47 8.80
C ASN A 710 2.72 17.20 8.43
N GLY A 711 3.08 16.42 9.44
CA GLY A 711 3.78 15.14 9.28
C GLY A 711 5.25 15.17 9.71
N GLU A 712 5.76 16.31 10.17
CA GLU A 712 7.18 16.56 10.47
C GLU A 712 8.07 16.22 9.25
N PRO A 713 7.84 16.89 8.10
CA PRO A 713 8.53 16.57 6.86
C PRO A 713 10.04 16.79 7.00
N ILE A 714 10.83 15.90 6.40
CA ILE A 714 12.29 16.02 6.39
C ILE A 714 12.69 16.75 5.12
N THR A 715 13.12 18.00 5.22
CA THR A 715 13.62 18.77 4.08
C THR A 715 15.06 19.22 4.30
N LYS A 716 15.97 18.84 3.40
CA LYS A 716 17.38 19.27 3.43
C LYS A 716 17.82 19.80 2.06
N ILE A 717 18.42 20.98 2.07
CA ILE A 717 18.98 21.63 0.88
C ILE A 717 20.47 21.84 1.08
N THR A 718 21.30 21.14 0.31
CA THR A 718 22.75 21.11 0.53
C THR A 718 23.54 21.46 -0.73
N ASN A 719 24.63 22.23 -0.60
CA ASN A 719 25.52 22.56 -1.74
C ASN A 719 24.78 23.13 -2.96
N CYS A 720 23.79 24.01 -2.75
CA CYS A 720 22.99 24.58 -3.84
C CYS A 720 23.35 26.04 -4.08
N ASP A 721 23.38 26.46 -5.35
CA ASP A 721 23.67 27.84 -5.75
C ASP A 721 22.49 28.46 -6.50
N PHE A 722 22.05 29.62 -6.05
CA PHE A 722 20.95 30.39 -6.60
C PHE A 722 21.47 31.73 -7.13
N GLU A 723 21.63 31.85 -8.44
CA GLU A 723 22.05 33.07 -9.13
C GLU A 723 20.85 33.69 -9.83
N MET A 724 20.51 34.94 -9.46
CA MET A 724 19.27 35.60 -9.87
C MET A 724 18.03 34.71 -9.61
N SER A 725 18.07 33.99 -8.51
CA SER A 725 17.02 33.08 -8.05
C SER A 725 17.00 33.06 -6.52
N THR A 726 16.01 32.43 -5.92
CA THR A 726 15.86 32.36 -4.46
C THR A 726 15.02 31.16 -4.04
N ILE A 727 14.90 30.95 -2.74
CA ILE A 727 13.98 30.01 -2.12
C ILE A 727 12.83 30.83 -1.49
N VAL A 728 11.59 30.35 -1.63
CA VAL A 728 10.40 30.87 -0.96
C VAL A 728 9.79 29.74 -0.14
N PHE A 729 9.41 30.02 1.11
CA PHE A 729 8.91 29.00 2.03
C PHE A 729 7.86 29.56 3.00
N ASN A 730 6.96 28.70 3.48
CA ASN A 730 5.91 29.07 4.45
C ASN A 730 6.37 29.01 5.91
N ASN A 731 7.35 28.17 6.25
CA ASN A 731 7.92 28.07 7.60
C ASN A 731 9.42 27.67 7.54
N LYS A 732 10.09 27.61 8.69
CA LYS A 732 11.55 27.36 8.80
C LYS A 732 11.91 25.94 9.25
N GLU A 733 11.02 24.96 9.06
CA GLU A 733 11.23 23.56 9.47
C GLU A 733 12.00 22.77 8.39
N PHE A 734 13.13 23.31 7.94
CA PHE A 734 14.02 22.64 6.99
C PHE A 734 15.48 23.00 7.24
N GLU A 735 16.39 22.15 6.75
CA GLU A 735 17.82 22.33 6.91
C GLU A 735 18.44 22.90 5.62
N VAL A 736 19.38 23.84 5.79
CA VAL A 736 20.24 24.31 4.69
C VAL A 736 21.71 24.15 5.08
N ASP A 737 22.51 23.62 4.16
CA ASP A 737 23.96 23.59 4.30
C ASP A 737 24.63 24.01 2.99
N ASN A 738 25.64 24.87 3.11
CA ASN A 738 26.40 25.36 1.97
C ASN A 738 25.55 25.90 0.79
N VAL A 739 24.49 26.64 1.11
CA VAL A 739 23.62 27.30 0.11
C VAL A 739 24.12 28.71 -0.19
N THR A 740 24.21 29.09 -1.46
CA THR A 740 24.56 30.45 -1.90
C THR A 740 23.40 31.12 -2.63
N ILE A 741 23.20 32.41 -2.38
CA ILE A 741 22.32 33.30 -3.16
C ILE A 741 23.17 34.45 -3.69
N ASP A 742 23.23 34.61 -5.01
CA ASP A 742 24.02 35.61 -5.73
C ASP A 742 25.47 35.67 -5.24
N GLY A 743 26.11 34.49 -5.14
CA GLY A 743 27.50 34.35 -4.71
C GLY A 743 27.74 34.54 -3.20
N LYS A 744 26.70 34.72 -2.39
CA LYS A 744 26.81 34.87 -0.93
C LYS A 744 26.25 33.66 -0.21
N LYS A 745 27.05 33.03 0.66
CA LYS A 745 26.59 31.93 1.52
C LYS A 745 25.48 32.41 2.46
N LYS A 746 24.42 31.62 2.56
CA LYS A 746 23.23 31.89 3.38
C LYS A 746 23.01 30.75 4.38
N SER A 747 22.79 31.12 5.63
CA SER A 747 22.15 30.26 6.64
C SER A 747 20.63 30.38 6.56
N LEU A 748 19.90 29.44 7.17
CA LEU A 748 18.44 29.48 7.24
C LEU A 748 17.88 30.78 7.84
N LYS A 749 18.61 31.42 8.77
CA LYS A 749 18.20 32.69 9.37
C LYS A 749 18.35 33.88 8.41
N GLN A 750 19.21 33.76 7.40
CA GLN A 750 19.53 34.80 6.42
C GLN A 750 18.77 34.66 5.09
N LEU A 751 18.10 33.53 4.91
CA LEU A 751 17.01 33.32 3.96
C LEU A 751 15.74 33.96 4.56
#